data_AF-A0A0H3A078-F1
#
_entry.id   AF-A0A0H3A078-F1
#
_cell.length_a   1.000
_cell.length_b   1.000
_cell.length_c   1.000
_cell.angle_alpha   90.00
_cell.angle_beta   90.00
_cell.angle_gamma   90.00
#
_symmetry.space_group_name_H-M   'P 1'
#
loop_
_entity.id
_entity.type
_entity.pdbx_description
1 polymer ?
#
loop_
_entity_poly.entity_id
_entity_poly.type
_entity_poly.pdbx_seq_one_letter_code
_entity_poly.pdbx_strand_id
1 'polypeptide(L)'
;MCGLLAFVAARAGAVGADDAIARASHLMRHRGPDEPGTWAGADGSVVFGFNRLSIIDIAHSHQPLRWGPPETPDRYELVFNGEIYNYLELRDELAAHHGAVFATDGDGEAIVAGFHHWGTDVLTRLRGMFAFALWDTVTRELFCARDPFGIKPLFVATGTGGTAVASEKKCLLELAELIGFDTAIDERAVQHYTVLQYVPEPETLHRGVRRLESGCYARIRPGAAPDITRYFVPRFAAVPITRDTEQARYDEITAVLEDSVAKHMRADVTVGAFLSGGIDSTAIAALAIRHNPRLITFTTGFEREGFSEIDVAVASAEAIGARHIAKVVHPDEFVAALPEIVWYLDEPVADPALVPLFFVAREARKHVKVVLSGEGADELFGGYTIYREPLSLKPFDYLPRPVRRSMGKVSKPLPDGMRGKSLLHRGSLTLEERYYGNARSFSDAQLRDVLPGFRAEWTHTDVTAALYAQSIGWDPVARMQHIDLFTWLRGDILVKADKMTMANSLELRVPFLDPEVFAVASRLPVEAKITRTTTKYALRRALEPIVPAHVLHRPKLGFPVPIRHWLRAGELLEWAYSMVASSQAGHLVDLGAVRRMLDEHRNGVSDHSRRLWTVLIFMLWHAIFVEHSVVPQIGEPVYPVQL
;
A
#
# COMPACT_ATOMS: atom_id res chain seq x y z
N MET A 1 -2.74 -11.86 11.04
CA MET A 1 -2.09 -11.60 9.72
C MET A 1 -1.50 -12.83 9.08
N CYS A 2 -1.61 -12.99 7.76
CA CYS A 2 -1.18 -14.22 7.10
C CYS A 2 -0.68 -13.99 5.66
N GLY A 3 -0.02 -14.99 5.09
CA GLY A 3 -0.07 -15.21 3.64
C GLY A 3 -1.25 -16.14 3.32
N LEU A 4 -2.07 -15.82 2.32
CA LEU A 4 -3.14 -16.69 1.84
C LEU A 4 -2.99 -17.00 0.36
N LEU A 5 -3.35 -18.22 -0.02
CA LEU A 5 -3.39 -18.75 -1.38
C LEU A 5 -4.60 -19.67 -1.46
N ALA A 6 -5.42 -19.51 -2.49
CA ALA A 6 -6.55 -20.39 -2.76
C ALA A 6 -6.64 -20.68 -4.25
N PHE A 7 -6.80 -21.94 -4.61
CA PHE A 7 -6.96 -22.40 -5.98
C PHE A 7 -8.28 -23.15 -6.13
N VAL A 8 -9.11 -22.72 -7.09
CA VAL A 8 -10.35 -23.38 -7.50
C VAL A 8 -10.13 -23.96 -8.88
N ALA A 9 -10.18 -25.29 -8.99
CA ALA A 9 -9.97 -25.97 -10.25
C ALA A 9 -11.13 -25.73 -11.24
N ALA A 10 -10.81 -25.72 -12.53
CA ALA A 10 -11.82 -25.59 -13.59
C ALA A 10 -12.81 -26.77 -13.63
N ARG A 11 -12.39 -27.95 -13.15
CA ARG A 11 -13.20 -29.18 -13.06
C ARG A 11 -13.06 -29.79 -11.67
N ALA A 12 -14.18 -30.14 -11.05
CA ALA A 12 -14.19 -30.82 -9.75
C ALA A 12 -13.51 -32.21 -9.83
N GLY A 13 -12.81 -32.61 -8.77
CA GLY A 13 -12.07 -33.88 -8.71
C GLY A 13 -10.79 -33.94 -9.55
N ALA A 14 -10.40 -32.84 -10.20
CA ALA A 14 -9.17 -32.77 -11.00
C ALA A 14 -7.91 -32.51 -10.17
N VAL A 15 -8.02 -32.35 -8.84
CA VAL A 15 -6.96 -31.78 -8.04
C VAL A 15 -6.11 -32.84 -7.33
N GLY A 16 -4.84 -32.89 -7.73
CA GLY A 16 -3.70 -33.38 -6.96
C GLY A 16 -2.63 -32.28 -6.90
N ALA A 17 -3.04 -31.06 -6.52
CA ALA A 17 -2.22 -29.85 -6.58
C ALA A 17 -1.57 -29.50 -5.23
N ASP A 18 -1.79 -30.30 -4.19
CA ASP A 18 -1.38 -30.00 -2.81
C ASP A 18 0.10 -29.64 -2.71
N ASP A 19 0.97 -30.44 -3.34
CA ASP A 19 2.41 -30.18 -3.36
C ASP A 19 2.76 -28.87 -4.09
N ALA A 20 2.06 -28.54 -5.17
CA ALA A 20 2.28 -27.30 -5.91
C ALA A 20 1.83 -26.08 -5.08
N ILE A 21 0.67 -26.18 -4.42
CA ILE A 21 0.16 -25.15 -3.52
C ILE A 21 1.08 -24.99 -2.29
N ALA A 22 1.61 -26.08 -1.74
CA ALA A 22 2.56 -26.02 -0.63
C ALA A 22 3.85 -25.28 -1.04
N ARG A 23 4.44 -25.61 -2.20
CA ARG A 23 5.62 -24.91 -2.73
C ARG A 23 5.35 -23.44 -3.00
N ALA A 24 4.24 -23.12 -3.66
CA ALA A 24 3.85 -21.74 -3.93
C ALA A 24 3.58 -20.95 -2.65
N SER A 25 2.92 -21.57 -1.66
CA SER A 25 2.64 -20.94 -0.36
C SER A 25 3.92 -20.66 0.42
N HIS A 26 4.96 -21.48 0.28
CA HIS A 26 6.24 -21.26 0.93
C HIS A 26 6.91 -19.95 0.51
N LEU A 27 6.69 -19.47 -0.73
CA LEU A 27 7.25 -18.20 -1.22
C LEU A 27 6.76 -16.98 -0.43
N MET A 28 5.66 -17.10 0.31
CA MET A 28 5.14 -16.05 1.19
C MET A 28 5.23 -16.41 2.67
N ARG A 29 6.06 -17.40 3.05
CA ARG A 29 6.28 -17.84 4.44
C ARG A 29 6.70 -16.72 5.38
N HIS A 30 7.50 -15.77 4.90
CA HIS A 30 7.91 -14.58 5.65
C HIS A 30 6.72 -13.77 6.20
N ARG A 31 5.53 -13.86 5.58
CA ARG A 31 4.32 -13.19 6.06
C ARG A 31 3.70 -13.83 7.30
N GLY A 32 4.00 -15.10 7.55
CA GLY A 32 3.38 -15.88 8.62
C GLY A 32 4.21 -17.10 8.99
N PRO A 33 5.35 -16.92 9.65
CA PRO A 33 6.28 -18.01 9.93
C PRO A 33 5.78 -18.96 11.02
N ASP A 34 4.79 -18.56 11.83
CA ASP A 34 4.37 -19.29 13.03
C ASP A 34 3.65 -20.60 12.69
N GLU A 35 2.79 -20.60 11.67
CA GLU A 35 2.00 -21.78 11.29
C GLU A 35 1.74 -21.81 9.77
N PRO A 36 2.59 -22.51 8.99
CA PRO A 36 2.32 -22.80 7.59
C PRO A 36 1.37 -23.99 7.44
N GLY A 37 0.60 -24.03 6.37
CA GLY A 37 -0.21 -25.20 6.06
C GLY A 37 -0.88 -25.19 4.70
N THR A 38 -1.43 -26.34 4.37
CA THR A 38 -2.25 -26.56 3.18
C THR A 38 -3.49 -27.37 3.55
N TRP A 39 -4.60 -27.09 2.90
CA TRP A 39 -5.84 -27.81 3.08
C TRP A 39 -6.50 -28.04 1.73
N ALA A 40 -6.99 -29.25 1.48
CA ALA A 40 -7.75 -29.59 0.28
C ALA A 40 -9.20 -29.87 0.65
N GLY A 41 -10.13 -29.32 -0.13
CA GLY A 41 -11.55 -29.59 0.02
C GLY A 41 -11.89 -31.05 -0.28
N ALA A 42 -12.91 -31.58 0.39
CA ALA A 42 -13.28 -33.00 0.32
C ALA A 42 -13.62 -33.50 -1.10
N ASP A 43 -14.14 -32.63 -1.97
CA ASP A 43 -14.46 -32.95 -3.37
C ASP A 43 -13.32 -32.64 -4.35
N GLY A 44 -12.16 -32.22 -3.84
CA GLY A 44 -10.99 -31.85 -4.63
C GLY A 44 -11.26 -30.70 -5.60
N SER A 45 -12.21 -29.80 -5.30
CA SER A 45 -12.49 -28.62 -6.13
C SER A 45 -11.67 -27.39 -5.74
N VAL A 46 -11.21 -27.34 -4.48
CA VAL A 46 -10.48 -26.21 -3.89
C VAL A 46 -9.28 -26.71 -3.08
N VAL A 47 -8.18 -25.96 -3.14
CA VAL A 47 -7.02 -26.14 -2.26
C VAL A 47 -6.57 -24.79 -1.74
N PHE A 48 -6.34 -24.73 -0.43
CA PHE A 48 -5.81 -23.57 0.28
C PHE A 48 -4.36 -23.81 0.68
N GLY A 49 -3.56 -22.74 0.60
CA GLY A 49 -2.27 -22.61 1.24
C GLY A 49 -2.28 -21.38 2.13
N PHE A 50 -1.72 -21.47 3.32
CA PHE A 50 -1.69 -20.36 4.26
C PHE A 50 -0.40 -20.36 5.09
N ASN A 51 -0.05 -19.18 5.58
CA ASN A 51 1.07 -18.94 6.49
C ASN A 51 0.59 -17.96 7.56
N ARG A 52 0.45 -18.39 8.82
CA ARG A 52 -0.09 -17.56 9.89
C ARG A 52 1.01 -16.85 10.67
N LEU A 53 0.82 -15.56 10.91
CA LEU A 53 1.47 -14.79 11.97
C LEU A 53 0.45 -14.64 13.10
N SER A 54 0.70 -15.34 14.21
CA SER A 54 -0.23 -15.44 15.33
C SER A 54 -0.15 -14.18 16.21
N ILE A 55 -1.28 -13.46 16.31
CA ILE A 55 -1.40 -12.14 16.93
C ILE A 55 -2.57 -12.08 17.92
N ILE A 56 -3.74 -12.64 17.54
CA ILE A 56 -4.89 -12.85 18.40
C ILE A 56 -5.19 -14.34 18.48
N ASP A 57 -5.58 -14.79 19.67
CA ASP A 57 -5.95 -16.15 20.00
C ASP A 57 -4.95 -17.15 19.44
N ILE A 58 -3.71 -16.98 19.89
CA ILE A 58 -2.51 -17.62 19.35
C ILE A 58 -2.67 -19.14 19.26
N ALA A 59 -3.31 -19.74 20.26
CA ALA A 59 -3.41 -21.18 20.42
C ALA A 59 -4.57 -21.85 19.68
N HIS A 60 -5.61 -21.12 19.26
CA HIS A 60 -6.84 -21.76 18.73
C HIS A 60 -7.30 -21.25 17.37
N SER A 61 -6.94 -20.01 16.98
CA SER A 61 -7.36 -19.40 15.71
C SER A 61 -6.54 -19.87 14.50
N HIS A 62 -6.43 -21.17 14.32
CA HIS A 62 -5.76 -21.84 13.20
C HIS A 62 -6.44 -21.56 11.85
N GLN A 63 -5.73 -21.80 10.75
CA GLN A 63 -6.28 -21.72 9.40
C GLN A 63 -6.20 -23.10 8.69
N PRO A 64 -7.10 -23.40 7.73
CA PRO A 64 -8.33 -22.65 7.46
C PRO A 64 -9.27 -22.69 8.66
N LEU A 65 -9.92 -21.57 8.92
CA LEU A 65 -10.93 -21.45 9.95
C LEU A 65 -12.22 -22.10 9.44
N ARG A 66 -12.76 -23.01 10.24
CA ARG A 66 -14.02 -23.71 9.96
C ARG A 66 -15.14 -23.11 10.77
N TRP A 67 -16.25 -22.86 10.11
CA TRP A 67 -17.45 -22.41 10.78
C TRP A 67 -18.71 -22.76 9.97
N GLY A 68 -19.82 -22.95 10.65
CA GLY A 68 -21.12 -23.15 10.02
C GLY A 68 -22.24 -23.11 11.06
N PRO A 69 -23.49 -22.88 10.62
CA PRO A 69 -24.63 -22.96 11.54
C PRO A 69 -24.79 -24.42 12.05
N PRO A 70 -25.49 -24.64 13.17
CA PRO A 70 -25.60 -25.97 13.80
C PRO A 70 -26.06 -27.09 12.86
N GLU A 71 -26.86 -26.76 11.84
CA GLU A 71 -27.36 -27.70 10.84
C GLU A 71 -26.29 -28.12 9.82
N THR A 72 -25.26 -27.30 9.61
CA THR A 72 -24.15 -27.51 8.67
C THR A 72 -22.85 -26.92 9.23
N PRO A 73 -22.24 -27.53 10.26
CA PRO A 73 -21.14 -26.93 11.03
C PRO A 73 -19.84 -26.73 10.23
N ASP A 74 -19.63 -27.50 9.16
CA ASP A 74 -18.45 -27.40 8.28
C ASP A 74 -18.80 -26.75 6.93
N ARG A 75 -19.77 -25.83 6.90
CA ARG A 75 -20.19 -25.18 5.65
C ARG A 75 -19.11 -24.27 5.08
N TYR A 76 -18.40 -23.53 5.92
CA TYR A 76 -17.50 -22.50 5.48
C TYR A 76 -16.06 -22.75 5.93
N GLU A 77 -15.14 -22.51 5.00
CA GLU A 77 -13.70 -22.66 5.19
C GLU A 77 -13.03 -21.33 4.80
N LEU A 78 -12.33 -20.69 5.74
CA LEU A 78 -11.77 -19.35 5.60
C LEU A 78 -10.24 -19.38 5.71
N VAL A 79 -9.56 -18.79 4.72
CA VAL A 79 -8.18 -18.30 4.89
C VAL A 79 -8.19 -16.77 4.86
N PHE A 80 -7.43 -16.17 5.77
CA PHE A 80 -7.59 -14.77 6.13
C PHE A 80 -6.24 -14.11 6.41
N ASN A 81 -5.96 -13.02 5.71
CA ASN A 81 -4.83 -12.14 5.92
C ASN A 81 -5.34 -10.77 6.36
N GLY A 82 -5.30 -10.49 7.66
CA GLY A 82 -5.75 -9.21 8.17
C GLY A 82 -5.92 -9.17 9.68
N GLU A 83 -6.72 -8.19 10.10
CA GLU A 83 -7.24 -7.98 11.44
C GLU A 83 -8.61 -7.26 11.34
N ILE A 84 -9.65 -7.79 11.99
CA ILE A 84 -10.97 -7.17 12.12
C ILE A 84 -11.09 -6.52 13.50
N TYR A 85 -10.79 -5.24 13.59
CA TYR A 85 -10.66 -4.56 14.87
C TYR A 85 -11.96 -4.47 15.69
N ASN A 86 -13.12 -4.50 15.04
CA ASN A 86 -14.43 -4.50 15.70
C ASN A 86 -15.05 -5.91 15.88
N TYR A 87 -14.23 -6.97 15.84
CA TYR A 87 -14.74 -8.34 15.90
C TYR A 87 -15.52 -8.64 17.20
N LEU A 88 -15.13 -8.08 18.34
CA LEU A 88 -15.84 -8.26 19.62
C LEU A 88 -17.27 -7.72 19.51
N GLU A 89 -17.42 -6.49 19.00
CA GLU A 89 -18.72 -5.86 18.80
C GLU A 89 -19.59 -6.63 17.80
N LEU A 90 -18.98 -7.15 16.72
CA LEU A 90 -19.68 -7.97 15.74
C LEU A 90 -20.12 -9.32 16.31
N ARG A 91 -19.27 -9.97 17.12
CA ARG A 91 -19.58 -11.24 17.78
C ARG A 91 -20.76 -11.07 18.74
N ASP A 92 -20.77 -10.00 19.53
CA ASP A 92 -21.88 -9.68 20.42
C ASP A 92 -23.19 -9.47 19.64
N GLU A 93 -23.16 -8.72 18.53
CA GLU A 93 -24.34 -8.51 17.68
C GLU A 93 -24.83 -9.83 17.06
N LEU A 94 -23.92 -10.65 16.54
CA LEU A 94 -24.23 -11.92 15.89
C LEU A 94 -24.79 -12.95 16.89
N ALA A 95 -24.21 -13.02 18.09
CA ALA A 95 -24.71 -13.89 19.16
C ALA A 95 -26.10 -13.43 19.63
N ALA A 96 -26.29 -12.13 19.87
CA ALA A 96 -27.55 -11.59 20.40
C ALA A 96 -28.71 -11.67 19.41
N HIS A 97 -28.47 -11.41 18.12
CA HIS A 97 -29.55 -11.33 17.12
C HIS A 97 -29.73 -12.60 16.29
N HIS A 98 -28.68 -13.40 16.11
CA HIS A 98 -28.71 -14.59 15.24
C HIS A 98 -28.39 -15.89 15.97
N GLY A 99 -28.03 -15.83 17.27
CA GLY A 99 -27.65 -17.01 18.03
C GLY A 99 -26.33 -17.64 17.56
N ALA A 100 -25.46 -16.86 16.91
CA ALA A 100 -24.17 -17.35 16.43
C ALA A 100 -23.30 -17.85 17.60
N VAL A 101 -22.66 -19.01 17.41
CA VAL A 101 -21.73 -19.60 18.37
C VAL A 101 -20.33 -19.54 17.77
N PHE A 102 -19.35 -19.23 18.62
CA PHE A 102 -17.95 -19.04 18.25
C PHE A 102 -17.10 -20.07 19.00
N ALA A 103 -16.19 -20.74 18.29
CA ALA A 103 -15.31 -21.78 18.84
C ALA A 103 -13.94 -21.23 19.26
N THR A 104 -13.57 -20.05 18.76
CA THR A 104 -12.28 -19.40 18.99
C THR A 104 -12.50 -18.02 19.59
N ASP A 105 -11.44 -17.38 20.10
CA ASP A 105 -11.48 -15.96 20.52
C ASP A 105 -10.93 -15.03 19.44
N GLY A 106 -10.63 -15.56 18.26
CA GLY A 106 -10.13 -14.82 17.11
C GLY A 106 -11.18 -13.96 16.41
N ASP A 107 -10.67 -13.08 15.56
CA ASP A 107 -11.42 -12.13 14.76
C ASP A 107 -12.05 -12.75 13.50
N GLY A 108 -11.46 -13.84 12.98
CA GLY A 108 -11.88 -14.49 11.74
C GLY A 108 -13.30 -15.06 11.76
N GLU A 109 -13.79 -15.61 12.87
CA GLU A 109 -15.14 -16.20 12.91
C GLU A 109 -16.24 -15.13 12.73
N ALA A 110 -15.98 -13.88 13.13
CA ALA A 110 -16.92 -12.77 12.92
C ALA A 110 -17.17 -12.50 11.43
N ILE A 111 -16.15 -12.73 10.58
CA ILE A 111 -16.28 -12.61 9.12
C ILE A 111 -17.24 -13.67 8.61
N VAL A 112 -17.03 -14.94 9.00
CA VAL A 112 -17.78 -16.08 8.46
C VAL A 112 -19.22 -16.07 8.94
N ALA A 113 -19.44 -15.88 10.25
CA ALA A 113 -20.77 -15.76 10.82
C ALA A 113 -21.52 -14.54 10.23
N GLY A 114 -20.84 -13.40 10.10
CA GLY A 114 -21.40 -12.21 9.45
C GLY A 114 -21.78 -12.45 7.99
N PHE A 115 -20.93 -13.13 7.21
CA PHE A 115 -21.23 -13.49 5.83
C PHE A 115 -22.43 -14.44 5.73
N HIS A 116 -22.55 -15.40 6.64
CA HIS A 116 -23.69 -16.33 6.65
C HIS A 116 -25.03 -15.59 6.85
N HIS A 117 -25.09 -14.64 7.79
CA HIS A 117 -26.33 -13.95 8.14
C HIS A 117 -26.63 -12.71 7.29
N TRP A 118 -25.61 -12.03 6.78
CA TRP A 118 -25.75 -10.76 6.05
C TRP A 118 -25.31 -10.84 4.59
N GLY A 119 -24.77 -11.96 4.14
CA GLY A 119 -24.18 -12.08 2.81
C GLY A 119 -23.06 -11.07 2.61
N THR A 120 -23.05 -10.38 1.46
CA THR A 120 -22.02 -9.38 1.13
C THR A 120 -22.10 -8.10 1.98
N ASP A 121 -23.21 -7.84 2.65
CA ASP A 121 -23.37 -6.62 3.46
C ASP A 121 -22.43 -6.62 4.67
N VAL A 122 -21.93 -7.80 5.07
CA VAL A 122 -20.87 -7.94 6.09
C VAL A 122 -19.67 -7.03 5.79
N LEU A 123 -19.30 -6.85 4.52
CA LEU A 123 -18.12 -6.08 4.13
C LEU A 123 -18.18 -4.61 4.53
N THR A 124 -19.39 -4.05 4.67
CA THR A 124 -19.59 -2.66 5.12
C THR A 124 -19.62 -2.52 6.64
N ARG A 125 -19.65 -3.65 7.37
CA ARG A 125 -19.66 -3.72 8.84
C ARG A 125 -18.28 -4.03 9.41
N LEU A 126 -17.38 -4.59 8.61
CA LEU A 126 -16.00 -4.87 9.01
C LEU A 126 -15.20 -3.56 9.13
N ARG A 127 -14.73 -3.26 10.34
CA ARG A 127 -13.67 -2.27 10.57
C ARG A 127 -12.35 -3.00 10.71
N GLY A 128 -11.56 -3.03 9.65
CA GLY A 128 -10.34 -3.83 9.62
C GLY A 128 -9.49 -3.59 8.39
N MET A 129 -8.30 -4.17 8.40
CA MET A 129 -7.49 -4.39 7.21
C MET A 129 -7.57 -5.87 6.87
N PHE A 130 -7.95 -6.22 5.65
CA PHE A 130 -8.21 -7.62 5.31
C PHE A 130 -8.10 -7.92 3.83
N ALA A 131 -7.58 -9.10 3.56
CA ALA A 131 -7.88 -9.88 2.38
C ALA A 131 -8.26 -11.28 2.86
N PHE A 132 -9.33 -11.87 2.34
CA PHE A 132 -9.71 -13.23 2.70
C PHE A 132 -10.28 -14.01 1.51
N ALA A 133 -10.25 -15.34 1.63
CA ALA A 133 -10.90 -16.26 0.72
C ALA A 133 -11.75 -17.24 1.54
N LEU A 134 -13.05 -17.25 1.28
CA LEU A 134 -14.08 -18.00 1.98
C LEU A 134 -14.71 -19.00 1.01
N TRP A 135 -14.51 -20.29 1.25
CA TRP A 135 -15.15 -21.34 0.48
C TRP A 135 -16.45 -21.76 1.13
N ASP A 136 -17.54 -21.74 0.36
CA ASP A 136 -18.83 -22.30 0.77
C ASP A 136 -18.99 -23.70 0.16
N THR A 137 -18.93 -24.72 1.02
CA THR A 137 -19.00 -26.14 0.60
C THR A 137 -20.36 -26.53 0.02
N VAL A 138 -21.42 -25.77 0.31
CA VAL A 138 -22.77 -26.01 -0.20
C VAL A 138 -22.95 -25.40 -1.59
N THR A 139 -22.56 -24.13 -1.77
CA THR A 139 -22.73 -23.43 -3.06
C THR A 139 -21.58 -23.67 -4.04
N ARG A 140 -20.47 -24.25 -3.56
CA ARG A 140 -19.23 -24.49 -4.32
C ARG A 140 -18.70 -23.22 -4.97
N GLU A 141 -18.64 -22.17 -4.16
CA GLU A 141 -18.18 -20.85 -4.55
C GLU A 141 -17.09 -20.38 -3.59
N LEU A 142 -16.01 -19.84 -4.16
CA LEU A 142 -15.01 -19.10 -3.40
C LEU A 142 -15.38 -17.61 -3.45
N PHE A 143 -15.67 -17.05 -2.27
CA PHE A 143 -15.88 -15.63 -2.09
C PHE A 143 -14.60 -15.00 -1.54
N CYS A 144 -14.03 -14.05 -2.27
CA CYS A 144 -12.83 -13.32 -1.85
C CYS A 144 -13.17 -11.85 -1.65
N ALA A 145 -12.62 -11.20 -0.63
CA ALA A 145 -12.79 -9.75 -0.47
C ALA A 145 -11.50 -9.08 -0.01
N ARG A 146 -11.36 -7.81 -0.39
CA ARG A 146 -10.25 -6.93 0.00
C ARG A 146 -10.79 -5.67 0.67
N ASP A 147 -10.08 -5.19 1.69
CA ASP A 147 -10.48 -4.03 2.49
C ASP A 147 -10.68 -2.74 1.67
N PRO A 148 -11.44 -1.75 2.18
CA PRO A 148 -11.80 -0.53 1.46
C PRO A 148 -10.63 0.22 0.81
N PHE A 149 -9.49 0.30 1.50
CA PHE A 149 -8.34 1.09 1.09
C PHE A 149 -7.25 0.26 0.40
N GLY A 150 -7.34 -1.07 0.50
CA GLY A 150 -6.41 -2.00 -0.13
C GLY A 150 -5.14 -2.19 0.69
N ILE A 151 -5.25 -2.08 2.02
CA ILE A 151 -4.15 -2.24 2.97
C ILE A 151 -3.53 -3.63 2.82
N LYS A 152 -4.35 -4.68 2.67
CA LYS A 152 -3.86 -6.04 2.42
C LYS A 152 -3.88 -6.37 0.94
N PRO A 153 -2.82 -6.96 0.38
CA PRO A 153 -2.77 -7.31 -1.04
C PRO A 153 -3.58 -8.57 -1.35
N LEU A 154 -4.17 -8.61 -2.54
CA LEU A 154 -4.74 -9.83 -3.12
C LEU A 154 -4.63 -9.79 -4.65
N PHE A 155 -4.03 -10.83 -5.21
CA PHE A 155 -3.86 -11.04 -6.64
C PHE A 155 -4.76 -12.18 -7.12
N VAL A 156 -5.14 -12.15 -8.40
CA VAL A 156 -5.99 -13.14 -9.05
C VAL A 156 -5.37 -13.53 -10.38
N ALA A 157 -5.32 -14.82 -10.67
CA ALA A 157 -4.95 -15.36 -11.98
C ALA A 157 -5.96 -16.43 -12.40
N THR A 158 -6.40 -16.37 -13.67
CA THR A 158 -7.38 -17.30 -14.25
C THR A 158 -6.82 -17.86 -15.54
N GLY A 159 -6.92 -19.17 -15.72
CA GLY A 159 -6.49 -19.86 -16.92
C GLY A 159 -7.30 -21.13 -17.17
N THR A 160 -6.77 -22.02 -18.01
CA THR A 160 -7.45 -23.26 -18.41
C THR A 160 -7.58 -24.27 -17.27
N GLY A 161 -6.67 -24.24 -16.30
CA GLY A 161 -6.66 -25.15 -15.14
C GLY A 161 -7.57 -24.69 -14.00
N GLY A 162 -7.89 -23.40 -13.91
CA GLY A 162 -8.75 -22.85 -12.86
C GLY A 162 -8.48 -21.39 -12.56
N THR A 163 -8.90 -20.95 -11.37
CA THR A 163 -8.60 -19.61 -10.85
C THR A 163 -7.88 -19.74 -9.51
N ALA A 164 -6.80 -18.98 -9.34
CA ALA A 164 -6.13 -18.85 -8.06
C ALA A 164 -6.13 -17.40 -7.57
N VAL A 165 -6.18 -17.23 -6.25
CA VAL A 165 -5.96 -15.96 -5.57
C VAL A 165 -4.83 -16.09 -4.56
N ALA A 166 -4.00 -15.06 -4.41
CA ALA A 166 -2.89 -15.09 -3.47
C ALA A 166 -2.57 -13.71 -2.89
N SER A 167 -2.04 -13.66 -1.67
CA SER A 167 -1.51 -12.40 -1.07
C SER A 167 -0.34 -11.84 -1.85
N GLU A 168 0.46 -12.69 -2.50
CA GLU A 168 1.67 -12.31 -3.22
C GLU A 168 1.68 -12.89 -4.62
N LYS A 169 1.97 -12.04 -5.61
CA LYS A 169 1.89 -12.40 -7.03
C LYS A 169 2.85 -13.54 -7.38
N LYS A 170 4.03 -13.59 -6.75
CA LYS A 170 5.02 -14.65 -6.99
C LYS A 170 4.49 -16.06 -6.73
N CYS A 171 3.55 -16.22 -5.79
CA CYS A 171 2.87 -17.49 -5.56
C CYS A 171 2.02 -17.92 -6.78
N LEU A 172 1.42 -16.97 -7.50
CA LEU A 172 0.66 -17.26 -8.72
C LEU A 172 1.59 -17.57 -9.90
N LEU A 173 2.75 -16.91 -9.99
CA LEU A 173 3.75 -17.20 -11.01
C LEU A 173 4.31 -18.63 -10.87
N GLU A 174 4.55 -19.09 -9.64
CA GLU A 174 4.93 -20.49 -9.36
C GLU A 174 3.86 -21.49 -9.83
N LEU A 175 2.59 -21.07 -9.86
CA LEU A 175 1.46 -21.89 -10.31
C LEU A 175 1.07 -21.63 -11.78
N ALA A 176 1.89 -20.93 -12.56
CA ALA A 176 1.52 -20.51 -13.91
C ALA A 176 1.16 -21.69 -14.83
N GLU A 177 1.90 -22.79 -14.76
CA GLU A 177 1.62 -24.01 -15.53
C GLU A 177 0.32 -24.69 -15.07
N LEU A 178 0.13 -24.82 -13.74
CA LEU A 178 -1.06 -25.43 -13.16
C LEU A 178 -2.34 -24.66 -13.52
N ILE A 179 -2.29 -23.33 -13.44
CA ILE A 179 -3.42 -22.44 -13.71
C ILE A 179 -3.61 -22.28 -15.23
N GLY A 180 -2.52 -22.25 -16.00
CA GLY A 180 -2.52 -22.10 -17.45
C GLY A 180 -2.82 -20.67 -17.92
N PHE A 181 -2.14 -19.67 -17.37
CA PHE A 181 -2.31 -18.25 -17.75
C PHE A 181 -1.08 -17.68 -18.48
N ASP A 182 -1.28 -16.54 -19.17
CA ASP A 182 -0.24 -15.81 -19.91
C ASP A 182 0.74 -15.08 -18.97
N THR A 183 2.00 -15.49 -18.96
CA THR A 183 3.07 -14.85 -18.18
C THR A 183 3.81 -13.76 -18.95
N ALA A 184 3.41 -13.44 -20.19
CA ALA A 184 4.04 -12.38 -20.97
C ALA A 184 3.91 -11.01 -20.32
N ILE A 185 4.89 -10.15 -20.60
CA ILE A 185 4.94 -8.79 -20.07
C ILE A 185 3.91 -7.89 -20.74
N ASP A 186 3.19 -7.12 -19.93
CA ASP A 186 2.27 -6.08 -20.37
C ASP A 186 3.04 -4.76 -20.58
N GLU A 187 3.41 -4.47 -21.83
CA GLU A 187 4.14 -3.25 -22.20
C GLU A 187 3.38 -1.96 -21.84
N ARG A 188 2.04 -2.02 -21.79
CA ARG A 188 1.24 -0.88 -21.34
C ARG A 188 1.46 -0.63 -19.85
N ALA A 189 1.45 -1.69 -19.04
CA ALA A 189 1.75 -1.61 -17.62
C ALA A 189 3.19 -1.14 -17.35
N VAL A 190 4.17 -1.51 -18.20
CA VAL A 190 5.56 -0.98 -18.14
C VAL A 190 5.57 0.54 -18.34
N GLN A 191 4.82 1.04 -19.33
CA GLN A 191 4.73 2.48 -19.57
C GLN A 191 4.01 3.20 -18.41
N HIS A 192 2.92 2.64 -17.88
CA HIS A 192 2.24 3.17 -16.70
C HIS A 192 3.15 3.22 -15.47
N TYR A 193 3.89 2.15 -15.19
CA TYR A 193 4.90 2.11 -14.13
C TYR A 193 5.94 3.22 -14.29
N THR A 194 6.44 3.42 -15.51
CA THR A 194 7.50 4.42 -15.74
C THR A 194 6.99 5.86 -15.51
N VAL A 195 5.69 6.10 -15.74
CA VAL A 195 5.02 7.38 -15.45
C VAL A 195 4.74 7.55 -13.96
N LEU A 196 4.11 6.54 -13.34
CA LEU A 196 3.52 6.60 -12.00
C LEU A 196 4.46 6.19 -10.89
N GLN A 197 5.60 5.54 -11.22
CA GLN A 197 6.56 4.90 -10.31
C GLN A 197 6.10 3.58 -9.68
N TYR A 198 4.88 3.14 -9.95
CA TYR A 198 4.31 1.87 -9.51
C TYR A 198 3.31 1.38 -10.57
N VAL A 199 2.99 0.09 -10.53
CA VAL A 199 1.98 -0.49 -11.42
C VAL A 199 0.58 -0.24 -10.85
N PRO A 200 -0.29 0.51 -11.55
CA PRO A 200 -1.61 0.87 -11.05
C PRO A 200 -2.54 -0.33 -11.01
N GLU A 201 -3.45 -0.37 -10.04
CA GLU A 201 -4.51 -1.40 -10.02
C GLU A 201 -5.51 -1.19 -11.16
N PRO A 202 -6.09 -2.27 -11.74
CA PRO A 202 -5.89 -3.69 -11.43
C PRO A 202 -4.71 -4.35 -12.16
N GLU A 203 -3.88 -3.57 -12.86
CA GLU A 203 -2.78 -4.07 -13.68
C GLU A 203 -1.67 -4.71 -12.83
N THR A 204 -0.92 -5.61 -13.45
CA THR A 204 0.38 -6.10 -13.01
C THR A 204 1.29 -6.14 -14.24
N LEU A 205 2.60 -6.27 -14.08
CA LEU A 205 3.48 -6.38 -15.26
C LEU A 205 3.31 -7.70 -16.03
N HIS A 206 2.66 -8.72 -15.44
CA HIS A 206 2.34 -9.97 -16.13
C HIS A 206 0.88 -9.96 -16.59
N ARG A 207 0.62 -10.17 -17.89
CA ARG A 207 -0.72 -10.01 -18.48
C ARG A 207 -1.80 -10.88 -17.83
N GLY A 208 -1.45 -12.12 -17.48
CA GLY A 208 -2.38 -13.10 -16.90
C GLY A 208 -2.62 -12.96 -15.40
N VAL A 209 -1.98 -11.99 -14.73
CA VAL A 209 -2.22 -11.71 -13.30
C VAL A 209 -2.81 -10.32 -13.14
N ARG A 210 -3.86 -10.21 -12.32
CA ARG A 210 -4.51 -8.96 -11.94
C ARG A 210 -4.50 -8.79 -10.44
N ARG A 211 -4.51 -7.56 -9.95
CA ARG A 211 -4.76 -7.29 -8.54
C ARG A 211 -6.26 -7.13 -8.32
N LEU A 212 -6.83 -7.79 -7.31
CA LEU A 212 -8.20 -7.47 -6.88
C LEU A 212 -8.17 -6.06 -6.32
N GLU A 213 -8.87 -5.12 -6.94
CA GLU A 213 -8.83 -3.73 -6.52
C GLU A 213 -9.27 -3.56 -5.06
N SER A 214 -8.79 -2.50 -4.40
CA SER A 214 -9.27 -2.15 -3.06
C SER A 214 -10.79 -2.00 -3.03
N GLY A 215 -11.43 -2.39 -1.93
CA GLY A 215 -12.88 -2.21 -1.76
C GLY A 215 -13.73 -3.03 -2.73
N CYS A 216 -13.17 -4.14 -3.24
CA CYS A 216 -13.86 -5.08 -4.12
C CYS A 216 -13.92 -6.48 -3.48
N TYR A 217 -14.93 -7.24 -3.90
CA TYR A 217 -14.99 -8.68 -3.69
C TYR A 217 -15.05 -9.40 -5.04
N ALA A 218 -14.68 -10.67 -5.06
CA ALA A 218 -14.77 -11.56 -6.21
C ALA A 218 -15.52 -12.85 -5.85
N ARG A 219 -16.41 -13.29 -6.72
CA ARG A 219 -17.01 -14.63 -6.69
C ARG A 219 -16.36 -15.51 -7.75
N ILE A 220 -15.82 -16.65 -7.32
CA ILE A 220 -15.10 -17.57 -8.19
C ILE A 220 -15.80 -18.92 -8.13
N ARG A 221 -16.17 -19.45 -9.30
CA ARG A 221 -16.79 -20.77 -9.46
C ARG A 221 -15.97 -21.62 -10.42
N PRO A 222 -15.95 -22.96 -10.25
CA PRO A 222 -15.24 -23.86 -11.15
C PRO A 222 -15.59 -23.60 -12.63
N GLY A 223 -14.56 -23.29 -13.43
CA GLY A 223 -14.68 -23.10 -14.88
C GLY A 223 -15.33 -21.78 -15.32
N ALA A 224 -15.69 -20.89 -14.40
CA ALA A 224 -16.24 -19.57 -14.70
C ALA A 224 -15.20 -18.46 -14.51
N ALA A 225 -15.36 -17.36 -15.24
CA ALA A 225 -14.58 -16.15 -14.99
C ALA A 225 -14.95 -15.55 -13.62
N PRO A 226 -14.00 -14.96 -12.87
CA PRO A 226 -14.30 -14.26 -11.62
C PRO A 226 -15.29 -13.11 -11.83
N ASP A 227 -16.32 -13.05 -11.00
CA ASP A 227 -17.28 -11.94 -10.94
C ASP A 227 -16.85 -10.94 -9.86
N ILE A 228 -16.35 -9.78 -10.27
CA ILE A 228 -15.75 -8.76 -9.39
C ILE A 228 -16.72 -7.60 -9.21
N THR A 229 -17.01 -7.25 -7.95
CA THR A 229 -17.89 -6.12 -7.60
C THR A 229 -17.21 -5.21 -6.58
N ARG A 230 -17.29 -3.90 -6.81
CA ARG A 230 -16.87 -2.87 -5.85
C ARG A 230 -17.97 -2.61 -4.82
N TYR A 231 -17.66 -2.81 -3.54
CA TYR A 231 -18.58 -2.53 -2.44
C TYR A 231 -18.26 -1.20 -1.73
N PHE A 232 -17.02 -0.72 -1.83
CA PHE A 232 -16.61 0.56 -1.24
C PHE A 232 -16.41 1.63 -2.32
N VAL A 233 -17.14 2.74 -2.17
CA VAL A 233 -17.05 3.93 -3.03
C VAL A 233 -16.86 5.16 -2.12
N PRO A 234 -15.63 5.69 -1.98
CA PRO A 234 -15.37 6.83 -1.12
C PRO A 234 -16.06 8.08 -1.67
N ARG A 235 -16.69 8.86 -0.80
CA ARG A 235 -17.36 10.12 -1.17
C ARG A 235 -16.90 11.24 -0.25
N PHE A 236 -16.45 12.34 -0.84
CA PHE A 236 -16.17 13.57 -0.10
C PHE A 236 -17.42 14.46 -0.11
N ALA A 237 -18.03 14.61 1.06
CA ALA A 237 -19.28 15.36 1.25
C ALA A 237 -19.05 16.44 2.30
N ALA A 238 -18.37 17.51 1.90
CA ALA A 238 -17.96 18.59 2.79
C ALA A 238 -19.17 19.24 3.49
N VAL A 239 -19.08 19.35 4.82
CA VAL A 239 -20.03 20.06 5.68
C VAL A 239 -19.38 21.38 6.11
N PRO A 240 -19.99 22.55 5.85
CA PRO A 240 -19.42 23.83 6.27
C PRO A 240 -19.16 23.89 7.78
N ILE A 241 -18.01 24.45 8.15
CA ILE A 241 -17.66 24.72 9.55
C ILE A 241 -18.01 26.18 9.86
N THR A 242 -18.82 26.38 10.89
CA THR A 242 -19.18 27.69 11.46
C THR A 242 -18.44 27.89 12.78
N ARG A 243 -18.45 29.12 13.32
CA ARG A 243 -17.85 29.41 14.64
C ARG A 243 -18.42 28.50 15.75
N ASP A 244 -19.72 28.21 15.71
CA ASP A 244 -20.39 27.40 16.73
C ASP A 244 -20.10 25.90 16.60
N THR A 245 -19.62 25.45 15.44
CA THR A 245 -19.35 24.03 15.15
C THR A 245 -17.87 23.69 15.05
N GLU A 246 -16.98 24.69 15.03
CA GLU A 246 -15.55 24.51 14.83
C GLU A 246 -14.91 23.60 15.89
N GLN A 247 -15.10 23.90 17.17
CA GLN A 247 -14.53 23.08 18.24
C GLN A 247 -15.09 21.65 18.21
N ALA A 248 -16.39 21.50 18.00
CA ALA A 248 -17.03 20.17 17.90
C ALA A 248 -16.44 19.33 16.75
N ARG A 249 -15.99 19.95 15.66
CA ARG A 249 -15.31 19.25 14.55
C ARG A 249 -13.90 18.80 14.93
N TYR A 250 -13.17 19.57 15.73
CA TYR A 250 -11.86 19.16 16.22
C TYR A 250 -11.98 18.06 17.27
N ASP A 251 -13.00 18.12 18.11
CA ASP A 251 -13.31 17.08 19.09
C ASP A 251 -13.73 15.77 18.39
N GLU A 252 -14.51 15.84 17.31
CA GLU A 252 -14.87 14.68 16.47
C GLU A 252 -13.64 13.99 15.87
N ILE A 253 -12.67 14.77 15.34
CA ILE A 253 -11.39 14.24 14.83
C ILE A 253 -10.60 13.57 15.96
N THR A 254 -10.54 14.20 17.12
CA THR A 254 -9.82 13.68 18.28
C THR A 254 -10.42 12.36 18.74
N ALA A 255 -11.73 12.33 18.96
CA ALA A 255 -12.46 11.16 19.45
C ALA A 255 -12.36 9.98 18.48
N VAL A 256 -12.48 10.21 17.17
CA VAL A 256 -12.39 9.11 16.19
C VAL A 256 -10.98 8.55 16.07
N LEU A 257 -9.93 9.38 16.24
CA LEU A 257 -8.55 8.90 16.26
C LEU A 257 -8.23 8.14 17.55
N GLU A 258 -8.73 8.60 18.69
CA GLU A 258 -8.64 7.86 19.97
C GLU A 258 -9.33 6.50 19.87
N ASP A 259 -10.56 6.44 19.34
CA ASP A 259 -11.28 5.20 19.10
C ASP A 259 -10.53 4.25 18.16
N SER A 260 -10.02 4.80 17.04
CA SER A 260 -9.32 4.00 16.05
C SER A 260 -8.02 3.42 16.63
N VAL A 261 -7.20 4.23 17.31
CA VAL A 261 -5.97 3.73 17.96
C VAL A 261 -6.29 2.69 19.02
N ALA A 262 -7.32 2.90 19.86
CA ALA A 262 -7.73 1.92 20.87
C ALA A 262 -8.07 0.57 20.24
N LYS A 263 -8.81 0.56 19.14
CA LYS A 263 -9.15 -0.65 18.37
C LYS A 263 -7.91 -1.30 17.74
N HIS A 264 -7.01 -0.50 17.18
CA HIS A 264 -5.75 -0.99 16.58
C HIS A 264 -4.73 -1.49 17.62
N MET A 265 -4.92 -1.20 18.90
CA MET A 265 -4.09 -1.73 20.00
C MET A 265 -4.54 -3.12 20.50
N ARG A 266 -5.69 -3.65 20.04
CA ARG A 266 -6.17 -5.00 20.42
C ARG A 266 -5.25 -6.08 19.84
N ALA A 267 -4.46 -6.75 20.67
CA ALA A 267 -3.59 -7.86 20.29
C ALA A 267 -3.19 -8.67 21.54
N ASP A 268 -2.92 -9.97 21.39
CA ASP A 268 -2.35 -10.82 22.45
C ASP A 268 -0.81 -10.78 22.47
N VAL A 269 -0.22 -9.88 21.70
CA VAL A 269 1.24 -9.73 21.53
C VAL A 269 1.64 -8.27 21.72
N THR A 270 2.94 -8.02 21.94
CA THR A 270 3.43 -6.65 22.12
C THR A 270 3.28 -5.83 20.84
N VAL A 271 2.62 -4.67 20.98
CA VAL A 271 2.44 -3.64 19.94
C VAL A 271 3.45 -2.50 20.15
N GLY A 272 4.16 -2.12 19.08
CA GLY A 272 5.02 -0.94 19.00
C GLY A 272 4.48 0.13 18.04
N ALA A 273 5.28 1.15 17.73
CA ALA A 273 4.92 2.16 16.72
C ALA A 273 6.13 2.67 15.94
N PHE A 274 5.94 3.01 14.67
CA PHE A 274 6.92 3.80 13.93
C PHE A 274 6.79 5.28 14.26
N LEU A 275 7.93 5.96 14.44
CA LEU A 275 8.01 7.36 14.83
C LEU A 275 9.04 8.09 13.97
N SER A 276 8.55 8.89 13.03
CA SER A 276 9.37 9.74 12.15
C SER A 276 9.59 11.15 12.68
N GLY A 277 8.98 11.53 13.81
CA GLY A 277 8.99 12.90 14.31
C GLY A 277 8.03 13.85 13.56
N GLY A 278 7.27 13.34 12.58
CA GLY A 278 6.13 14.02 11.98
C GLY A 278 4.90 14.01 12.89
N ILE A 279 3.93 14.88 12.60
CA ILE A 279 2.70 15.00 13.40
C ILE A 279 1.87 13.72 13.43
N ASP A 280 1.82 12.99 12.31
CA ASP A 280 0.95 11.83 12.17
C ASP A 280 1.45 10.65 13.00
N SER A 281 2.71 10.27 12.84
CA SER A 281 3.34 9.20 13.62
C SER A 281 3.43 9.54 15.10
N THR A 282 3.70 10.81 15.44
CA THR A 282 3.72 11.25 16.85
C THR A 282 2.33 11.19 17.48
N ALA A 283 1.26 11.55 16.75
CA ALA A 283 -0.11 11.44 17.25
C ALA A 283 -0.50 9.99 17.54
N ILE A 284 -0.21 9.07 16.61
CA ILE A 284 -0.47 7.64 16.81
C ILE A 284 0.30 7.12 18.04
N ALA A 285 1.60 7.45 18.16
CA ALA A 285 2.40 7.01 19.31
C ALA A 285 1.90 7.61 20.64
N ALA A 286 1.53 8.89 20.66
CA ALA A 286 1.01 9.59 21.83
C ALA A 286 -0.34 9.06 22.30
N LEU A 287 -1.18 8.59 21.38
CA LEU A 287 -2.44 7.91 21.71
C LEU A 287 -2.19 6.46 22.15
N ALA A 288 -1.32 5.72 21.46
CA ALA A 288 -1.02 4.32 21.74
C ALA A 288 -0.40 4.12 23.13
N ILE A 289 0.48 5.02 23.57
CA ILE A 289 1.14 4.91 24.89
C ILE A 289 0.15 5.02 26.06
N ARG A 290 -1.03 5.61 25.84
CA ARG A 290 -2.12 5.65 26.84
C ARG A 290 -2.72 4.26 27.09
N HIS A 291 -2.65 3.37 26.10
CA HIS A 291 -3.09 1.97 26.21
C HIS A 291 -1.96 1.02 26.61
N ASN A 292 -0.73 1.33 26.20
CA ASN A 292 0.47 0.57 26.57
C ASN A 292 1.58 1.50 27.07
N PRO A 293 1.74 1.72 28.39
CA PRO A 293 2.81 2.55 28.94
C PRO A 293 4.23 2.06 28.64
N ARG A 294 4.40 0.82 28.17
CA ARG A 294 5.69 0.23 27.76
C ARG A 294 5.89 0.25 26.24
N LEU A 295 5.18 1.14 25.52
CA LEU A 295 5.28 1.28 24.07
C LEU A 295 6.74 1.48 23.64
N ILE A 296 7.17 0.69 22.65
CA ILE A 296 8.46 0.84 21.99
C ILE A 296 8.22 1.51 20.64
N THR A 297 8.97 2.57 20.38
CA THR A 297 8.93 3.33 19.14
C THR A 297 10.21 3.12 18.34
N PHE A 298 10.08 3.09 17.01
CA PHE A 298 11.19 2.81 16.10
C PHE A 298 11.32 3.89 15.04
N THR A 299 12.57 4.22 14.69
CA THR A 299 12.88 5.12 13.58
C THR A 299 14.08 4.63 12.78
N THR A 300 14.26 5.23 11.62
CA THR A 300 15.39 4.95 10.73
C THR A 300 15.93 6.24 10.14
N GLY A 301 17.22 6.24 9.82
CA GLY A 301 17.87 7.38 9.20
C GLY A 301 19.18 6.99 8.55
N PHE A 302 19.81 7.97 7.91
CA PHE A 302 21.12 7.84 7.27
C PHE A 302 22.15 8.68 8.03
N GLU A 303 23.43 8.31 7.98
CA GLU A 303 24.51 9.07 8.64
C GLU A 303 24.70 10.50 8.11
N ARG A 304 24.06 10.84 6.98
CA ARG A 304 24.26 12.11 6.30
C ARG A 304 23.39 13.22 6.89
N GLU A 305 24.03 14.32 7.25
CA GLU A 305 23.38 15.55 7.73
C GLU A 305 22.30 16.04 6.74
N GLY A 306 21.11 16.39 7.26
CA GLY A 306 19.95 16.81 6.48
C GLY A 306 19.10 15.67 5.88
N PHE A 307 19.54 14.40 6.04
CA PHE A 307 18.81 13.21 5.59
C PHE A 307 18.38 12.29 6.75
N SER A 308 18.47 12.78 7.99
CA SER A 308 18.10 12.03 9.20
C SER A 308 16.95 12.72 9.94
N GLU A 309 15.89 11.96 10.22
CA GLU A 309 14.78 12.38 11.11
C GLU A 309 15.02 11.94 12.57
N ILE A 310 16.13 11.27 12.85
CA ILE A 310 16.40 10.59 14.12
C ILE A 310 16.31 11.55 15.31
N ASP A 311 16.98 12.71 15.26
CA ASP A 311 17.03 13.64 16.39
C ASP A 311 15.63 14.12 16.82
N VAL A 312 14.73 14.26 15.85
CA VAL A 312 13.37 14.75 16.09
C VAL A 312 12.49 13.62 16.59
N ALA A 313 12.67 12.42 16.04
CA ALA A 313 12.00 11.22 16.55
C ALA A 313 12.40 10.93 18.01
N VAL A 314 13.68 11.10 18.36
CA VAL A 314 14.18 11.00 19.74
C VAL A 314 13.50 12.03 20.64
N ALA A 315 13.52 13.31 20.27
CA ALA A 315 12.88 14.36 21.06
C ALA A 315 11.35 14.15 21.22
N SER A 316 10.67 13.67 20.17
CA SER A 316 9.26 13.31 20.23
C SER A 316 9.00 12.11 21.15
N ALA A 317 9.84 11.08 21.10
CA ALA A 317 9.72 9.90 21.95
C ALA A 317 9.94 10.25 23.43
N GLU A 318 10.96 11.07 23.73
CA GLU A 318 11.22 11.59 25.08
C GLU A 318 10.03 12.40 25.61
N ALA A 319 9.46 13.26 24.77
CA ALA A 319 8.32 14.10 25.16
C ALA A 319 7.05 13.31 25.48
N ILE A 320 6.84 12.15 24.84
CA ILE A 320 5.69 11.26 25.13
C ILE A 320 6.03 10.16 26.14
N GLY A 321 7.29 10.03 26.56
CA GLY A 321 7.75 9.00 27.50
C GLY A 321 7.91 7.60 26.90
N ALA A 322 8.05 7.46 25.58
CA ALA A 322 8.20 6.17 24.92
C ALA A 322 9.66 5.72 24.88
N ARG A 323 9.90 4.40 25.02
CA ARG A 323 11.21 3.83 24.70
C ARG A 323 11.44 3.97 23.19
N HIS A 324 12.61 4.45 22.78
CA HIS A 324 12.93 4.68 21.37
C HIS A 324 14.13 3.87 20.90
N ILE A 325 14.04 3.33 19.67
CA ILE A 325 15.11 2.59 19.01
C ILE A 325 15.30 3.14 17.60
N ALA A 326 16.53 3.56 17.27
CA ALA A 326 16.89 4.09 15.97
C ALA A 326 17.83 3.12 15.22
N LYS A 327 17.55 2.86 13.94
CA LYS A 327 18.45 2.13 13.04
C LYS A 327 19.05 3.09 12.01
N VAL A 328 20.36 3.19 12.00
CA VAL A 328 21.10 3.90 10.95
C VAL A 328 21.38 2.93 9.80
N VAL A 329 21.09 3.35 8.57
CA VAL A 329 21.30 2.56 7.34
C VAL A 329 22.54 3.09 6.61
N HIS A 330 23.51 2.20 6.36
CA HIS A 330 24.69 2.54 5.58
C HIS A 330 24.47 2.31 4.07
N PRO A 331 25.20 3.01 3.17
CA PRO A 331 25.01 2.89 1.72
C PRO A 331 25.27 1.48 1.15
N ASP A 332 26.20 0.73 1.73
CA ASP A 332 26.52 -0.64 1.37
C ASP A 332 25.38 -1.61 1.75
N GLU A 333 24.88 -1.51 2.98
CA GLU A 333 23.68 -2.23 3.43
C GLU A 333 22.49 -1.93 2.51
N PHE A 334 22.32 -0.66 2.12
CA PHE A 334 21.25 -0.21 1.24
C PHE A 334 21.29 -0.91 -0.13
N VAL A 335 22.45 -0.94 -0.79
CA VAL A 335 22.60 -1.56 -2.12
C VAL A 335 22.45 -3.08 -2.03
N ALA A 336 23.06 -3.70 -1.01
CA ALA A 336 23.00 -5.15 -0.82
C ALA A 336 21.57 -5.68 -0.61
N ALA A 337 20.68 -4.90 0.00
CA ALA A 337 19.30 -5.28 0.26
C ALA A 337 18.38 -5.18 -0.98
N LEU A 338 18.78 -4.49 -2.06
CA LEU A 338 17.88 -4.22 -3.20
C LEU A 338 17.29 -5.48 -3.85
N PRO A 339 18.07 -6.56 -4.14
CA PRO A 339 17.51 -7.76 -4.75
C PRO A 339 16.43 -8.43 -3.90
N GLU A 340 16.67 -8.53 -2.59
CA GLU A 340 15.72 -9.10 -1.63
C GLU A 340 14.44 -8.25 -1.55
N ILE A 341 14.61 -6.93 -1.43
CA ILE A 341 13.50 -5.98 -1.37
C ILE A 341 12.62 -6.04 -2.63
N VAL A 342 13.22 -6.05 -3.83
CA VAL A 342 12.46 -6.12 -5.08
C VAL A 342 11.71 -7.44 -5.22
N TRP A 343 12.27 -8.54 -4.70
CA TRP A 343 11.58 -9.82 -4.64
C TRP A 343 10.36 -9.81 -3.70
N TYR A 344 10.46 -9.14 -2.53
CA TYR A 344 9.31 -8.99 -1.63
C TYR A 344 8.19 -8.13 -2.24
N LEU A 345 8.54 -7.12 -3.05
CA LEU A 345 7.54 -6.23 -3.66
C LEU A 345 6.63 -6.91 -4.68
N ASP A 346 7.06 -8.02 -5.29
CA ASP A 346 6.44 -8.72 -6.44
C ASP A 346 6.38 -7.92 -7.76
N GLU A 347 6.11 -6.61 -7.65
CA GLU A 347 6.03 -5.62 -8.73
C GLU A 347 7.00 -4.48 -8.40
N PRO A 348 7.63 -3.84 -9.39
CA PRO A 348 8.55 -2.76 -9.10
C PRO A 348 7.78 -1.55 -8.55
N VAL A 349 8.32 -0.96 -7.48
CA VAL A 349 7.88 0.32 -6.91
C VAL A 349 9.12 1.20 -6.76
N ALA A 350 9.11 2.36 -7.42
CA ALA A 350 10.26 3.24 -7.51
C ALA A 350 10.24 4.38 -6.48
N ASP A 351 9.88 4.05 -5.23
CA ASP A 351 10.06 4.93 -4.07
C ASP A 351 11.28 4.49 -3.24
N PRO A 352 12.38 5.24 -3.21
CA PRO A 352 13.55 4.91 -2.41
C PRO A 352 13.27 4.70 -0.91
N ALA A 353 12.20 5.31 -0.36
CA ALA A 353 11.86 5.22 1.06
C ALA A 353 11.45 3.82 1.52
N LEU A 354 11.18 2.89 0.60
CA LEU A 354 10.92 1.48 0.95
C LEU A 354 12.14 0.79 1.58
N VAL A 355 13.35 1.22 1.23
CA VAL A 355 14.59 0.61 1.76
C VAL A 355 14.81 0.93 3.24
N PRO A 356 14.80 2.20 3.70
CA PRO A 356 14.88 2.46 5.14
C PRO A 356 13.71 1.86 5.91
N LEU A 357 12.51 1.76 5.32
CA LEU A 357 11.37 1.08 5.93
C LEU A 357 11.63 -0.42 6.14
N PHE A 358 12.25 -1.11 5.19
CA PHE A 358 12.68 -2.50 5.36
C PHE A 358 13.61 -2.66 6.57
N PHE A 359 14.58 -1.76 6.73
CA PHE A 359 15.51 -1.81 7.86
C PHE A 359 14.85 -1.50 9.22
N VAL A 360 13.96 -0.51 9.30
CA VAL A 360 13.24 -0.21 10.55
C VAL A 360 12.29 -1.33 10.94
N ALA A 361 11.64 -1.98 9.96
CA ALA A 361 10.78 -3.13 10.22
C ALA A 361 11.59 -4.32 10.73
N ARG A 362 12.75 -4.59 10.11
CA ARG A 362 13.70 -5.62 10.57
C ARG A 362 14.17 -5.39 11.99
N GLU A 363 14.43 -4.13 12.36
CA GLU A 363 14.80 -3.75 13.73
C GLU A 363 13.63 -3.93 14.69
N ALA A 364 12.45 -3.42 14.33
CA ALA A 364 11.25 -3.51 15.15
C ALA A 364 10.83 -4.95 15.44
N ARG A 365 10.96 -5.84 14.44
CA ARG A 365 10.58 -7.25 14.59
C ARG A 365 11.36 -7.98 15.69
N LYS A 366 12.57 -7.53 16.03
CA LYS A 366 13.35 -8.09 17.16
C LYS A 366 12.67 -7.88 18.52
N HIS A 367 11.72 -6.95 18.60
CA HIS A 367 11.10 -6.50 19.84
C HIS A 367 9.58 -6.70 19.87
N VAL A 368 8.90 -6.58 18.73
CA VAL A 368 7.43 -6.61 18.63
C VAL A 368 6.98 -7.42 17.42
N LYS A 369 5.73 -7.90 17.44
CA LYS A 369 5.07 -8.54 16.28
C LYS A 369 4.16 -7.59 15.50
N VAL A 370 3.74 -6.50 16.14
CA VAL A 370 2.82 -5.50 15.59
C VAL A 370 3.41 -4.09 15.75
N VAL A 371 3.27 -3.25 14.74
CA VAL A 371 3.56 -1.81 14.82
C VAL A 371 2.41 -0.97 14.28
N LEU A 372 2.18 0.20 14.89
CA LEU A 372 1.30 1.23 14.34
C LEU A 372 2.07 2.22 13.47
N SER A 373 1.43 2.74 12.43
CA SER A 373 1.99 3.75 11.52
C SER A 373 0.98 4.88 11.22
N GLY A 374 1.51 6.04 10.87
CA GLY A 374 0.74 7.24 10.52
C GLY A 374 0.30 7.35 9.05
N GLU A 375 0.44 6.28 8.26
CA GLU A 375 0.08 6.29 6.83
C GLU A 375 -1.41 6.57 6.60
N GLY A 376 -1.74 7.26 5.51
CA GLY A 376 -3.10 7.67 5.15
C GLY A 376 -3.53 9.04 5.69
N ALA A 377 -2.83 9.58 6.69
CA ALA A 377 -3.16 10.88 7.26
C ALA A 377 -3.13 12.02 6.23
N ASP A 378 -2.18 11.97 5.28
CA ASP A 378 -2.05 12.99 4.23
C ASP A 378 -3.18 12.93 3.21
N GLU A 379 -3.53 11.73 2.77
CA GLU A 379 -4.59 11.47 1.81
C GLU A 379 -5.95 11.86 2.38
N LEU A 380 -6.19 11.64 3.68
CA LEU A 380 -7.48 11.95 4.30
C LEU A 380 -7.61 13.41 4.74
N PHE A 381 -6.60 13.97 5.39
CA PHE A 381 -6.66 15.31 5.99
C PHE A 381 -6.03 16.42 5.13
N GLY A 382 -5.61 16.12 3.91
CA GLY A 382 -5.07 17.11 2.97
C GLY A 382 -3.66 17.55 3.35
N GLY A 383 -2.74 16.60 3.46
CA GLY A 383 -1.40 16.82 3.99
C GLY A 383 -0.31 17.16 3.00
N TYR A 384 -0.43 16.72 1.76
CA TYR A 384 0.57 16.99 0.73
C TYR A 384 0.55 18.47 0.31
N THR A 385 1.73 19.05 0.15
CA THR A 385 1.86 20.45 -0.29
C THR A 385 1.27 20.68 -1.68
N ILE A 386 1.21 19.65 -2.52
CA ILE A 386 0.60 19.72 -3.85
C ILE A 386 -0.89 20.03 -3.78
N TYR A 387 -1.61 19.67 -2.71
CA TYR A 387 -3.02 20.04 -2.53
C TYR A 387 -3.25 21.55 -2.43
N ARG A 388 -2.22 22.35 -2.17
CA ARG A 388 -2.29 23.83 -2.22
C ARG A 388 -2.14 24.39 -3.64
N GLU A 389 -1.82 23.55 -4.62
CA GLU A 389 -1.63 23.96 -6.01
C GLU A 389 -2.89 24.61 -6.61
N PRO A 390 -4.12 24.08 -6.45
CA PRO A 390 -5.33 24.73 -6.95
C PRO A 390 -5.50 26.17 -6.42
N LEU A 391 -5.16 26.43 -5.15
CA LEU A 391 -5.20 27.77 -4.58
C LEU A 391 -4.21 28.72 -5.27
N SER A 392 -3.05 28.21 -5.65
CA SER A 392 -1.98 28.96 -6.34
C SER A 392 -2.30 29.21 -7.83
N LEU A 393 -3.07 28.31 -8.44
CA LEU A 393 -3.49 28.38 -9.85
C LEU A 393 -4.84 29.08 -10.06
N LYS A 394 -5.59 29.41 -9.00
CA LYS A 394 -6.88 30.09 -9.07
C LYS A 394 -6.92 31.30 -10.02
N PRO A 395 -5.89 32.16 -10.13
CA PRO A 395 -5.87 33.25 -11.10
C PRO A 395 -5.98 32.79 -12.57
N PHE A 396 -5.46 31.61 -12.90
CA PHE A 396 -5.49 31.04 -14.25
C PHE A 396 -6.88 30.52 -14.65
N ASP A 397 -7.74 30.22 -13.67
CA ASP A 397 -9.11 29.75 -13.93
C ASP A 397 -10.02 30.87 -14.48
N TYR A 398 -9.63 32.14 -14.29
CA TYR A 398 -10.31 33.29 -14.88
C TYR A 398 -9.92 33.54 -16.35
N LEU A 399 -8.91 32.83 -16.88
CA LEU A 399 -8.46 32.99 -18.26
C LEU A 399 -9.24 32.05 -19.21
N PRO A 400 -9.71 32.53 -20.38
CA PRO A 400 -10.32 31.66 -21.38
C PRO A 400 -9.38 30.53 -21.80
N ARG A 401 -9.93 29.32 -22.02
CA ARG A 401 -9.16 28.11 -22.37
C ARG A 401 -8.15 28.30 -23.53
N PRO A 402 -8.44 29.05 -24.61
CA PRO A 402 -7.46 29.29 -25.67
C PRO A 402 -6.24 30.10 -25.21
N VAL A 403 -6.45 31.11 -24.36
CA VAL A 403 -5.38 31.93 -23.77
C VAL A 403 -4.54 31.05 -22.85
N ARG A 404 -5.20 30.29 -21.98
CA ARG A 404 -4.57 29.37 -21.04
C ARG A 404 -3.66 28.35 -21.75
N ARG A 405 -4.16 27.71 -22.82
CA ARG A 405 -3.37 26.78 -23.66
C ARG A 405 -2.16 27.45 -24.33
N SER A 406 -2.29 28.71 -24.71
CA SER A 406 -1.21 29.45 -25.38
C SER A 406 -0.04 29.73 -24.43
N MET A 407 -0.31 29.93 -23.13
CA MET A 407 0.73 30.08 -22.09
C MET A 407 1.62 28.84 -21.96
N GLY A 408 1.06 27.64 -22.17
CA GLY A 408 1.82 26.39 -22.21
C GLY A 408 2.87 26.40 -23.32
N LYS A 409 2.53 26.92 -24.51
CA LYS A 409 3.47 27.07 -25.63
C LYS A 409 4.58 28.08 -25.32
N VAL A 410 4.24 29.19 -24.65
CA VAL A 410 5.20 30.22 -24.22
C VAL A 410 6.14 29.71 -23.12
N SER A 411 5.71 28.74 -22.32
CA SER A 411 6.56 28.15 -21.27
C SER A 411 7.65 27.20 -21.80
N LYS A 412 7.44 26.58 -22.97
CA LYS A 412 8.37 25.60 -23.58
C LYS A 412 9.80 26.14 -23.83
N PRO A 413 9.99 27.33 -24.43
CA PRO A 413 11.33 27.86 -24.69
C PRO A 413 12.06 28.39 -23.44
N LEU A 414 11.39 28.50 -22.28
CA LEU A 414 12.05 28.97 -21.06
C LEU A 414 13.05 27.91 -20.54
N PRO A 415 14.22 28.29 -20.02
CA PRO A 415 15.18 27.36 -19.40
C PRO A 415 14.56 26.53 -18.27
N ASP A 416 14.97 25.27 -18.15
CA ASP A 416 14.62 24.45 -16.98
C ASP A 416 15.17 25.07 -15.69
N GLY A 417 14.35 25.08 -14.63
CA GLY A 417 14.67 25.73 -13.36
C GLY A 417 14.36 27.23 -13.28
N MET A 418 13.95 27.89 -14.38
CA MET A 418 13.53 29.29 -14.34
C MET A 418 12.27 29.48 -13.48
N ARG A 419 12.31 30.46 -12.54
CA ARG A 419 11.18 30.84 -11.69
C ARG A 419 9.96 31.20 -12.56
N GLY A 420 8.81 30.57 -12.29
CA GLY A 420 7.57 30.82 -13.02
C GLY A 420 7.30 29.91 -14.23
N LYS A 421 8.31 29.28 -14.85
CA LYS A 421 8.10 28.34 -15.98
C LYS A 421 7.12 27.22 -15.63
N SER A 422 7.39 26.54 -14.51
CA SER A 422 6.55 25.45 -14.02
C SER A 422 5.13 25.92 -13.66
N LEU A 423 4.98 27.15 -13.14
CA LEU A 423 3.66 27.70 -12.83
C LEU A 423 2.86 27.99 -14.10
N LEU A 424 3.48 28.58 -15.12
CA LEU A 424 2.85 28.86 -16.42
C LEU A 424 2.44 27.57 -17.15
N HIS A 425 3.32 26.58 -17.17
CA HIS A 425 3.03 25.28 -17.77
C HIS A 425 1.84 24.60 -17.06
N ARG A 426 1.87 24.51 -15.73
CA ARG A 426 0.79 23.88 -14.95
C ARG A 426 -0.52 24.65 -15.05
N GLY A 427 -0.46 25.99 -15.03
CA GLY A 427 -1.61 26.85 -15.25
C GLY A 427 -2.23 26.70 -16.65
N SER A 428 -1.51 26.15 -17.62
CA SER A 428 -2.03 25.89 -18.96
C SER A 428 -2.93 24.64 -19.05
N LEU A 429 -2.81 23.72 -18.10
CA LEU A 429 -3.43 22.39 -18.07
C LEU A 429 -4.68 22.37 -17.18
N THR A 430 -5.62 21.46 -17.46
CA THR A 430 -6.70 21.14 -16.51
C THR A 430 -6.17 20.38 -15.29
N LEU A 431 -6.99 20.22 -14.26
CA LEU A 431 -6.65 19.39 -13.10
C LEU A 431 -6.35 17.95 -13.52
N GLU A 432 -7.18 17.38 -14.39
CA GLU A 432 -7.07 16.01 -14.88
C GLU A 432 -5.82 15.79 -15.73
N GLU A 433 -5.46 16.76 -16.59
CA GLU A 433 -4.25 16.68 -17.43
C GLU A 433 -2.95 16.78 -16.64
N ARG A 434 -3.01 17.37 -15.44
CA ARG A 434 -1.82 17.64 -14.64
C ARG A 434 -1.77 16.86 -13.34
N TYR A 435 -2.83 16.32 -12.77
CA TYR A 435 -2.76 15.62 -11.49
C TYR A 435 -3.16 14.16 -11.63
N TYR A 436 -2.21 13.28 -11.37
CA TYR A 436 -2.38 11.82 -11.45
C TYR A 436 -1.53 11.11 -10.40
N GLY A 437 -1.26 11.80 -9.29
CA GLY A 437 -0.36 11.35 -8.24
C GLY A 437 0.70 12.40 -7.87
N ASN A 438 1.32 12.19 -6.72
CA ASN A 438 2.28 13.12 -6.13
C ASN A 438 3.66 13.06 -6.81
N ALA A 439 4.01 11.91 -7.39
CA ALA A 439 5.30 11.71 -8.04
C ALA A 439 5.19 11.61 -9.56
N ARG A 440 6.14 12.26 -10.26
CA ARG A 440 6.31 12.16 -11.71
C ARG A 440 7.77 11.93 -12.00
N SER A 441 8.07 10.87 -12.73
CA SER A 441 9.45 10.51 -13.07
C SER A 441 9.83 11.02 -14.46
N PHE A 442 9.02 10.72 -15.48
CA PHE A 442 9.31 11.05 -16.88
C PHE A 442 8.22 11.93 -17.52
N SER A 443 8.61 12.73 -18.52
CA SER A 443 7.68 13.30 -19.51
C SER A 443 7.55 12.37 -20.72
N ASP A 444 6.48 12.53 -21.51
CA ASP A 444 6.25 11.70 -22.71
C ASP A 444 7.42 11.71 -23.70
N ALA A 445 8.10 12.86 -23.85
CA ALA A 445 9.30 12.96 -24.68
C ALA A 445 10.44 12.12 -24.12
N GLN A 446 10.64 12.14 -22.80
CA GLN A 446 11.68 11.35 -22.13
C GLN A 446 11.33 9.85 -22.11
N LEU A 447 10.04 9.49 -22.07
CA LEU A 447 9.60 8.09 -22.20
C LEU A 447 9.95 7.54 -23.58
N ARG A 448 9.70 8.30 -24.64
CA ARG A 448 10.05 7.89 -26.01
C ARG A 448 11.54 7.60 -26.17
N ASP A 449 12.40 8.32 -25.47
CA ASP A 449 13.85 8.13 -25.52
C ASP A 449 14.32 6.89 -24.74
N VAL A 450 13.50 6.36 -23.83
CA VAL A 450 13.90 5.29 -22.89
C VAL A 450 13.10 4.01 -23.08
N LEU A 451 11.90 4.05 -23.64
CA LEU A 451 11.05 2.89 -23.91
C LEU A 451 10.95 2.65 -25.43
N PRO A 452 11.61 1.62 -25.98
CA PRO A 452 11.50 1.29 -27.40
C PRO A 452 10.07 1.04 -27.87
N GLY A 453 9.24 0.45 -27.00
CA GLY A 453 7.81 0.17 -27.24
C GLY A 453 6.86 1.34 -26.95
N PHE A 454 7.36 2.57 -26.74
CA PHE A 454 6.52 3.72 -26.34
C PHE A 454 5.34 3.94 -27.30
N ARG A 455 4.14 4.05 -26.71
CA ARG A 455 2.88 4.38 -27.41
C ARG A 455 2.33 5.69 -26.89
N ALA A 456 2.04 6.65 -27.77
CA ALA A 456 1.57 7.97 -27.35
C ALA A 456 0.12 7.95 -26.83
N GLU A 457 -0.63 6.91 -27.20
CA GLU A 457 -2.01 6.66 -26.78
C GLU A 457 -2.12 6.07 -25.37
N TRP A 458 -1.05 5.46 -24.84
CA TRP A 458 -1.03 4.93 -23.47
C TRP A 458 -0.59 6.03 -22.51
N THR A 459 -1.51 6.53 -21.71
CA THR A 459 -1.21 7.69 -20.85
C THR A 459 -1.77 7.48 -19.45
N HIS A 460 -1.36 8.33 -18.51
CA HIS A 460 -1.92 8.33 -17.15
C HIS A 460 -3.45 8.45 -17.11
N THR A 461 -4.11 8.96 -18.16
CA THR A 461 -5.58 9.04 -18.20
C THR A 461 -6.25 7.68 -18.34
N ASP A 462 -5.54 6.67 -18.82
CA ASP A 462 -6.00 5.28 -18.86
C ASP A 462 -6.36 4.78 -17.46
N VAL A 463 -5.65 5.28 -16.45
CA VAL A 463 -5.84 4.97 -15.04
C VAL A 463 -6.80 5.96 -14.38
N THR A 464 -6.67 7.27 -14.68
CA THR A 464 -7.33 8.32 -13.89
C THR A 464 -8.66 8.81 -14.44
N ALA A 465 -8.98 8.61 -15.72
CA ALA A 465 -10.15 9.22 -16.35
C ALA A 465 -11.48 8.75 -15.70
N ALA A 466 -11.63 7.44 -15.47
CA ALA A 466 -12.83 6.88 -14.84
C ALA A 466 -12.99 7.36 -13.38
N LEU A 467 -11.89 7.57 -12.67
CA LEU A 467 -11.87 8.08 -11.29
C LEU A 467 -12.24 9.56 -11.24
N TYR A 468 -11.75 10.35 -12.20
CA TYR A 468 -12.13 11.75 -12.32
C TYR A 468 -13.60 11.96 -12.69
N ALA A 469 -14.17 11.04 -13.48
CA ALA A 469 -15.59 11.07 -13.83
C ALA A 469 -16.50 10.90 -12.60
N GLN A 470 -16.09 10.12 -11.61
CA GLN A 470 -16.85 9.91 -10.36
C GLN A 470 -16.84 11.12 -9.42
N SER A 471 -15.90 12.04 -9.59
CA SER A 471 -15.70 13.21 -8.72
C SER A 471 -16.07 14.54 -9.39
N ILE A 472 -16.87 14.48 -10.48
CA ILE A 472 -17.39 15.68 -11.14
C ILE A 472 -18.22 16.50 -10.14
N GLY A 473 -17.93 17.79 -10.06
CA GLY A 473 -18.62 18.74 -9.17
C GLY A 473 -18.01 18.87 -7.77
N TRP A 474 -17.03 18.04 -7.40
CA TRP A 474 -16.29 18.20 -6.15
C TRP A 474 -15.27 19.34 -6.26
N ASP A 475 -14.84 19.87 -5.12
CA ASP A 475 -13.75 20.85 -5.10
C ASP A 475 -12.43 20.23 -5.59
N PRO A 476 -11.50 21.01 -6.17
CA PRO A 476 -10.27 20.47 -6.73
C PRO A 476 -9.44 19.62 -5.76
N VAL A 477 -9.44 19.91 -4.46
CA VAL A 477 -8.64 19.17 -3.48
C VAL A 477 -9.29 17.83 -3.18
N ALA A 478 -10.61 17.77 -2.98
CA ALA A 478 -11.33 16.52 -2.84
C ALA A 478 -11.16 15.62 -4.07
N ARG A 479 -11.11 16.19 -5.29
CA ARG A 479 -10.82 15.43 -6.52
C ARG A 479 -9.39 14.87 -6.51
N MET A 480 -8.40 15.63 -6.07
CA MET A 480 -7.02 15.14 -5.93
C MET A 480 -6.92 14.03 -4.88
N GLN A 481 -7.54 14.19 -3.71
CA GLN A 481 -7.60 13.16 -2.66
C GLN A 481 -8.27 11.88 -3.20
N HIS A 482 -9.36 12.02 -3.95
CA HIS A 482 -10.03 10.89 -4.60
C HIS A 482 -9.10 10.13 -5.54
N ILE A 483 -8.33 10.83 -6.39
CA ILE A 483 -7.34 10.19 -7.25
C ILE A 483 -6.28 9.46 -6.42
N ASP A 484 -5.76 10.07 -5.35
CA ASP A 484 -4.72 9.45 -4.53
C ASP A 484 -5.20 8.20 -3.79
N LEU A 485 -6.46 8.17 -3.31
CA LEU A 485 -7.06 6.95 -2.73
C LEU A 485 -7.07 5.77 -3.73
N PHE A 486 -7.10 6.07 -5.03
CA PHE A 486 -7.14 5.06 -6.09
C PHE A 486 -5.82 4.81 -6.81
N THR A 487 -4.82 5.64 -6.56
CA THR A 487 -3.52 5.55 -7.25
C THR A 487 -2.40 5.55 -6.21
N TRP A 488 -1.98 6.71 -5.75
CA TRP A 488 -0.84 6.91 -4.86
C TRP A 488 -0.89 6.06 -3.57
N LEU A 489 -2.03 6.08 -2.86
CA LEU A 489 -2.18 5.40 -1.57
C LEU A 489 -2.00 3.89 -1.70
N ARG A 490 -2.71 3.27 -2.65
CA ARG A 490 -2.71 1.82 -2.81
C ARG A 490 -1.60 1.29 -3.71
N GLY A 491 -0.99 2.15 -4.53
CA GLY A 491 0.05 1.79 -5.49
C GLY A 491 1.45 1.93 -4.92
N ASP A 492 1.65 2.94 -4.05
CA ASP A 492 2.96 3.25 -3.44
C ASP A 492 2.92 3.04 -1.93
N ILE A 493 2.14 3.86 -1.21
CA ILE A 493 2.20 3.98 0.25
C ILE A 493 1.90 2.66 0.96
N LEU A 494 0.75 2.05 0.66
CA LEU A 494 0.31 0.81 1.30
C LEU A 494 1.08 -0.42 0.83
N VAL A 495 1.51 -0.46 -0.44
CA VAL A 495 2.35 -1.56 -0.96
C VAL A 495 3.69 -1.56 -0.24
N LYS A 496 4.35 -0.39 -0.16
CA LYS A 496 5.59 -0.22 0.59
C LYS A 496 5.38 -0.60 2.06
N ALA A 497 4.33 -0.09 2.70
CA ALA A 497 4.05 -0.37 4.10
C ALA A 497 3.89 -1.87 4.36
N ASP A 498 2.97 -2.54 3.66
CA ASP A 498 2.70 -3.96 3.88
C ASP A 498 3.88 -4.85 3.45
N LYS A 499 4.46 -4.65 2.25
CA LYS A 499 5.53 -5.53 1.76
C LYS A 499 6.80 -5.42 2.60
N MET A 500 7.20 -4.22 3.00
CA MET A 500 8.46 -4.05 3.76
C MET A 500 8.35 -4.50 5.21
N THR A 501 7.18 -4.36 5.84
CA THR A 501 7.00 -4.90 7.20
C THR A 501 6.79 -6.40 7.17
N MET A 502 6.01 -6.93 6.23
CA MET A 502 5.75 -8.37 6.16
C MET A 502 6.96 -9.16 5.67
N ALA A 503 7.87 -8.57 4.88
CA ALA A 503 9.21 -9.11 4.61
C ALA A 503 9.95 -9.51 5.91
N ASN A 504 9.63 -8.84 7.01
CA ASN A 504 10.18 -9.08 8.33
C ASN A 504 9.16 -9.70 9.28
N SER A 505 8.11 -10.37 8.79
CA SER A 505 7.05 -10.97 9.63
C SER A 505 6.47 -10.01 10.68
N LEU A 506 6.36 -8.72 10.32
CA LEU A 506 5.88 -7.65 11.20
C LEU A 506 4.57 -7.09 10.65
N GLU A 507 3.50 -7.21 11.43
CA GLU A 507 2.21 -6.62 11.07
C GLU A 507 2.26 -5.11 11.30
N LEU A 508 2.00 -4.34 10.25
CA LEU A 508 1.79 -2.90 10.34
C LEU A 508 0.30 -2.59 10.29
N ARG A 509 -0.17 -1.78 11.24
CA ARG A 509 -1.54 -1.26 11.30
C ARG A 509 -1.57 0.25 11.07
N VAL A 510 -2.65 0.74 10.46
CA VAL A 510 -2.78 2.13 9.96
C VAL A 510 -4.05 2.81 10.50
N PRO A 511 -4.06 3.31 11.74
CA PRO A 511 -5.27 3.87 12.37
C PRO A 511 -5.92 5.02 11.58
N PHE A 512 -5.15 5.78 10.79
CA PHE A 512 -5.74 6.80 9.94
C PHE A 512 -6.62 6.23 8.81
N LEU A 513 -6.38 5.00 8.35
CA LEU A 513 -7.15 4.33 7.30
C LEU A 513 -8.25 3.44 7.87
N ASP A 514 -8.88 3.90 8.94
CA ASP A 514 -10.10 3.35 9.49
C ASP A 514 -11.32 3.95 8.76
N PRO A 515 -12.32 3.13 8.35
CA PRO A 515 -13.55 3.65 7.75
C PRO A 515 -14.23 4.76 8.56
N GLU A 516 -14.15 4.73 9.90
CA GLU A 516 -14.72 5.79 10.75
C GLU A 516 -13.90 7.09 10.69
N VAL A 517 -12.57 6.99 10.67
CA VAL A 517 -11.69 8.17 10.50
C VAL A 517 -11.93 8.80 9.12
N PHE A 518 -12.09 7.97 8.08
CA PHE A 518 -12.49 8.44 6.75
C PHE A 518 -13.87 9.10 6.75
N ALA A 519 -14.85 8.55 7.46
CA ALA A 519 -16.18 9.15 7.56
C ALA A 519 -16.14 10.57 8.14
N VAL A 520 -15.28 10.83 9.12
CA VAL A 520 -15.05 12.18 9.67
C VAL A 520 -14.25 13.06 8.69
N ALA A 521 -13.12 12.58 8.18
CA ALA A 521 -12.24 13.34 7.30
C ALA A 521 -12.91 13.75 5.97
N SER A 522 -13.78 12.88 5.44
CA SER A 522 -14.53 13.10 4.19
C SER A 522 -15.54 14.26 4.27
N ARG A 523 -15.94 14.65 5.49
CA ARG A 523 -16.86 15.76 5.77
C ARG A 523 -16.16 17.11 5.94
N LEU A 524 -14.83 17.13 5.99
CA LEU A 524 -14.09 18.38 6.18
C LEU A 524 -14.13 19.24 4.91
N PRO A 525 -14.47 20.54 5.01
CA PRO A 525 -14.39 21.47 3.89
C PRO A 525 -12.92 21.82 3.58
N VAL A 526 -12.67 22.40 2.40
CA VAL A 526 -11.30 22.63 1.90
C VAL A 526 -10.49 23.52 2.83
N GLU A 527 -11.14 24.52 3.44
CA GLU A 527 -10.52 25.50 4.35
C GLU A 527 -10.08 24.84 5.66
N ALA A 528 -10.73 23.74 6.04
CA ALA A 528 -10.35 22.94 7.21
C ALA A 528 -9.21 21.96 6.89
N LYS A 529 -8.95 21.65 5.61
CA LYS A 529 -7.85 20.77 5.18
C LYS A 529 -6.58 21.57 4.91
N ILE A 530 -6.68 22.63 4.13
CA ILE A 530 -5.52 23.41 3.66
C ILE A 530 -5.74 24.92 3.80
N THR A 531 -4.64 25.64 4.01
CA THR A 531 -4.62 27.10 3.94
C THR A 531 -3.52 27.57 2.98
N ARG A 532 -3.37 28.89 2.83
CA ARG A 532 -2.28 29.47 2.06
C ARG A 532 -0.90 29.15 2.62
N THR A 533 -0.78 28.76 3.88
CA THR A 533 0.51 28.56 4.57
C THR A 533 0.68 27.16 5.14
N THR A 534 -0.42 26.43 5.40
CA THR A 534 -0.36 25.11 6.06
C THR A 534 -1.26 24.05 5.40
N THR A 535 -0.99 22.80 5.72
CA THR A 535 -1.75 21.60 5.36
C THR A 535 -2.21 20.88 6.64
N LYS A 536 -3.19 19.98 6.52
CA LYS A 536 -3.81 19.28 7.66
C LYS A 536 -4.32 20.23 8.75
N TYR A 537 -4.95 21.36 8.37
CA TYR A 537 -5.25 22.43 9.32
C TYR A 537 -6.09 21.95 10.52
N ALA A 538 -7.26 21.37 10.28
CA ALA A 538 -8.16 20.86 11.32
C ALA A 538 -7.52 19.74 12.14
N LEU A 539 -6.74 18.85 11.50
CA LEU A 539 -6.01 17.80 12.22
C LEU A 539 -4.97 18.39 13.17
N ARG A 540 -4.20 19.41 12.74
CA ARG A 540 -3.24 20.10 13.62
C ARG A 540 -3.93 20.77 14.82
N ARG A 541 -5.13 21.34 14.62
CA ARG A 541 -5.92 21.92 15.72
C ARG A 541 -6.44 20.84 16.67
N ALA A 542 -6.95 19.73 16.15
CA ALA A 542 -7.43 18.61 16.94
C ALA A 542 -6.31 17.93 17.75
N LEU A 543 -5.08 17.87 17.22
CA LEU A 543 -3.95 17.22 17.88
C LEU A 543 -3.16 18.12 18.84
N GLU A 544 -3.47 19.41 18.93
CA GLU A 544 -2.82 20.37 19.85
C GLU A 544 -2.72 19.87 21.31
N PRO A 545 -3.77 19.25 21.92
CA PRO A 545 -3.67 18.71 23.27
C PRO A 545 -2.99 17.32 23.37
N ILE A 546 -2.65 16.68 22.24
CA ILE A 546 -2.15 15.30 22.19
C ILE A 546 -0.65 15.26 21.93
N VAL A 547 -0.15 16.05 20.98
CA VAL A 547 1.24 15.97 20.54
C VAL A 547 2.09 17.12 21.11
N PRO A 548 3.40 16.90 21.28
CA PRO A 548 4.32 17.96 21.70
C PRO A 548 4.32 19.16 20.74
N ALA A 549 4.46 20.37 21.29
CA ALA A 549 4.37 21.63 20.54
C ALA A 549 5.39 21.73 19.39
N HIS A 550 6.60 21.15 19.54
CA HIS A 550 7.64 21.19 18.50
C HIS A 550 7.26 20.43 17.23
N VAL A 551 6.29 19.51 17.30
CA VAL A 551 5.83 18.71 16.17
C VAL A 551 4.67 19.39 15.43
N LEU A 552 3.82 20.14 16.13
CA LEU A 552 2.57 20.73 15.59
C LEU A 552 2.77 21.64 14.37
N HIS A 553 3.90 22.34 14.29
CA HIS A 553 4.18 23.30 13.21
C HIS A 553 5.35 22.85 12.32
N ARG A 554 5.86 21.63 12.54
CA ARG A 554 6.94 21.09 11.74
C ARG A 554 6.47 20.91 10.28
N PRO A 555 7.22 21.42 9.29
CA PRO A 555 6.99 21.06 7.90
C PRO A 555 7.10 19.56 7.71
N LYS A 556 6.28 18.98 6.82
CA LYS A 556 6.43 17.58 6.46
C LYS A 556 7.80 17.38 5.80
N LEU A 557 8.64 16.58 6.43
CA LEU A 557 9.77 15.93 5.79
C LEU A 557 9.27 14.52 5.42
N GLY A 558 9.57 14.03 4.21
CA GLY A 558 9.38 12.60 3.93
C GLY A 558 10.50 11.79 4.58
N PHE A 559 10.69 10.54 4.17
CA PHE A 559 11.94 9.82 4.43
C PHE A 559 12.94 10.13 3.29
N PRO A 560 13.79 11.19 3.40
CA PRO A 560 14.68 11.56 2.31
C PRO A 560 15.79 10.51 2.16
N VAL A 561 15.85 9.85 1.01
CA VAL A 561 16.98 8.97 0.66
C VAL A 561 17.96 9.75 -0.23
N PRO A 562 19.27 9.77 0.09
CA PRO A 562 20.28 10.54 -0.65
C PRO A 562 20.67 9.91 -1.99
N ILE A 563 19.72 9.33 -2.74
CA ILE A 563 19.98 8.67 -4.04
C ILE A 563 20.65 9.60 -5.06
N ARG A 564 20.35 10.90 -5.03
CA ARG A 564 20.97 11.92 -5.89
C ARG A 564 22.49 12.01 -5.69
N HIS A 565 22.95 11.74 -4.47
CA HIS A 565 24.37 11.78 -4.15
C HIS A 565 25.01 10.42 -4.38
N TRP A 566 24.35 9.33 -3.99
CA TRP A 566 24.87 7.98 -4.16
C TRP A 566 24.92 7.52 -5.62
N LEU A 567 24.06 8.04 -6.50
CA LEU A 567 24.16 7.83 -7.95
C LEU A 567 25.24 8.69 -8.63
N ARG A 568 26.03 9.46 -7.89
CA ARG A 568 27.18 10.22 -8.44
C ARG A 568 28.52 9.59 -8.15
N ALA A 569 28.62 8.81 -7.07
CA ALA A 569 29.83 8.13 -6.64
C ALA A 569 29.51 7.04 -5.61
N GLY A 570 30.39 6.05 -5.50
CA GLY A 570 30.29 4.95 -4.55
C GLY A 570 29.45 3.78 -5.05
N GLU A 571 29.11 2.89 -4.11
CA GLU A 571 28.50 1.58 -4.35
C GLU A 571 27.25 1.63 -5.24
N LEU A 572 26.35 2.59 -5.02
CA LEU A 572 25.09 2.65 -5.79
C LEU A 572 25.34 3.01 -7.27
N LEU A 573 26.36 3.82 -7.57
CA LEU A 573 26.73 4.13 -8.95
C LEU A 573 27.34 2.90 -9.63
N GLU A 574 28.22 2.18 -8.94
CA GLU A 574 28.87 0.97 -9.47
C GLU A 574 27.83 -0.12 -9.74
N TRP A 575 26.93 -0.35 -8.79
CA TRP A 575 25.77 -1.21 -8.96
C TRP A 575 24.91 -0.79 -10.16
N ALA A 576 24.62 0.50 -10.31
CA ALA A 576 23.78 0.99 -11.41
C ALA A 576 24.43 0.73 -12.77
N TYR A 577 25.74 0.97 -12.92
CA TYR A 577 26.45 0.64 -14.16
C TYR A 577 26.49 -0.87 -14.43
N SER A 578 26.71 -1.68 -13.39
CA SER A 578 26.69 -3.14 -13.52
C SER A 578 25.31 -3.63 -13.97
N MET A 579 24.24 -3.13 -13.35
CA MET A 579 22.86 -3.49 -13.68
C MET A 579 22.52 -3.18 -15.13
N VAL A 580 22.89 -1.99 -15.62
CA VAL A 580 22.69 -1.61 -17.03
C VAL A 580 23.51 -2.48 -17.97
N ALA A 581 24.74 -2.85 -17.60
CA ALA A 581 25.62 -3.67 -18.43
C ALA A 581 25.16 -5.13 -18.55
N SER A 582 24.52 -5.68 -17.51
CA SER A 582 24.09 -7.08 -17.47
C SER A 582 22.61 -7.29 -17.81
N SER A 583 21.80 -6.24 -17.90
CA SER A 583 20.35 -6.36 -18.11
C SER A 583 19.99 -6.91 -19.49
N GLN A 584 19.01 -7.82 -19.54
CA GLN A 584 18.42 -8.33 -20.78
C GLN A 584 17.06 -7.66 -21.09
N ALA A 585 16.69 -6.64 -20.32
CA ALA A 585 15.49 -5.83 -20.51
C ALA A 585 15.58 -4.86 -21.71
N GLY A 586 16.60 -4.98 -22.57
CA GLY A 586 16.88 -4.08 -23.70
C GLY A 586 15.75 -3.98 -24.73
N HIS A 587 14.85 -4.95 -24.75
CA HIS A 587 13.66 -4.95 -25.59
C HIS A 587 12.51 -4.10 -25.03
N LEU A 588 12.54 -3.79 -23.73
CA LEU A 588 11.55 -2.96 -23.02
C LEU A 588 12.11 -1.59 -22.62
N VAL A 589 13.43 -1.48 -22.40
CA VAL A 589 14.12 -0.25 -21.99
C VAL A 589 15.41 -0.08 -22.80
N ASP A 590 15.63 1.12 -23.37
CA ASP A 590 16.86 1.45 -24.10
C ASP A 590 18.04 1.58 -23.11
N LEU A 591 18.85 0.53 -23.01
CA LEU A 591 20.01 0.47 -22.13
C LEU A 591 21.06 1.55 -22.46
N GLY A 592 21.18 1.94 -23.73
CA GLY A 592 22.08 3.00 -24.17
C GLY A 592 21.62 4.37 -23.68
N ALA A 593 20.31 4.63 -23.69
CA ALA A 593 19.72 5.84 -23.11
C ALA A 593 19.94 5.91 -21.60
N VAL A 594 19.71 4.80 -20.89
CA VAL A 594 19.96 4.73 -19.44
C VAL A 594 21.44 4.93 -19.10
N ARG A 595 22.36 4.36 -19.89
CA ARG A 595 23.80 4.58 -19.74
C ARG A 595 24.18 6.06 -19.89
N ARG A 596 23.65 6.75 -20.91
CA ARG A 596 23.86 8.20 -21.08
C ARG A 596 23.34 8.99 -19.89
N MET A 597 22.16 8.65 -19.38
CA MET A 597 21.60 9.30 -18.19
C MET A 597 22.48 9.10 -16.94
N LEU A 598 23.09 7.93 -16.76
CA LEU A 598 24.06 7.69 -15.69
C LEU A 598 25.28 8.59 -15.84
N ASP A 599 25.86 8.65 -17.03
CA ASP A 599 27.05 9.47 -17.32
C ASP A 599 26.77 10.97 -17.11
N GLU A 600 25.63 11.47 -17.61
CA GLU A 600 25.17 12.86 -17.41
C GLU A 600 24.95 13.19 -15.93
N HIS A 601 24.35 12.27 -15.17
CA HIS A 601 24.10 12.46 -13.75
C HIS A 601 25.39 12.50 -12.95
N ARG A 602 26.26 11.52 -13.15
CA ARG A 602 27.58 11.42 -12.53
C ARG A 602 28.38 12.71 -12.75
N ASN A 603 28.44 13.19 -14.00
CA ASN A 603 29.23 14.37 -14.38
C ASN A 603 28.56 15.70 -14.02
N GLY A 604 27.33 15.70 -13.49
CA GLY A 604 26.66 16.93 -13.08
C GLY A 604 26.02 17.74 -14.20
N VAL A 605 25.86 17.15 -15.39
CA VAL A 605 25.19 17.78 -16.52
C VAL A 605 23.71 17.99 -16.21
N SER A 606 23.04 16.99 -15.62
CA SER A 606 21.63 17.06 -15.26
C SER A 606 21.29 16.13 -14.08
N ASP A 607 20.14 16.36 -13.43
CA ASP A 607 19.65 15.49 -12.36
C ASP A 607 18.74 14.41 -12.94
N HIS A 608 19.22 13.17 -12.98
CA HIS A 608 18.46 12.00 -13.42
C HIS A 608 18.11 11.06 -12.27
N SER A 609 18.37 11.43 -11.00
CA SER A 609 18.29 10.52 -9.85
C SER A 609 16.96 9.75 -9.78
N ARG A 610 15.81 10.44 -9.86
CA ARG A 610 14.48 9.82 -9.86
C ARG A 610 14.23 8.93 -11.07
N ARG A 611 14.61 9.39 -12.27
CA ARG A 611 14.42 8.66 -13.54
C ARG A 611 15.27 7.39 -13.59
N LEU A 612 16.53 7.50 -13.18
CA LEU A 612 17.46 6.39 -13.05
C LEU A 612 16.92 5.37 -12.05
N TRP A 613 16.48 5.81 -10.87
CA TRP A 613 15.91 4.91 -9.88
C TRP A 613 14.72 4.11 -10.46
N THR A 614 13.79 4.77 -11.15
CA THR A 614 12.64 4.10 -11.79
C THR A 614 13.06 2.99 -12.76
N VAL A 615 14.01 3.25 -13.66
CA VAL A 615 14.41 2.23 -14.65
C VAL A 615 15.33 1.17 -14.06
N LEU A 616 16.18 1.51 -13.09
CA LEU A 616 17.07 0.54 -12.44
C LEU A 616 16.30 -0.47 -11.59
N ILE A 617 15.27 -0.02 -10.86
CA ILE A 617 14.38 -0.93 -10.10
C ILE A 617 13.59 -1.83 -11.05
N PHE A 618 13.15 -1.33 -12.21
CA PHE A 618 12.53 -2.16 -13.23
C PHE A 618 13.50 -3.21 -13.80
N MET A 619 14.73 -2.82 -14.11
CA MET A 619 15.75 -3.76 -14.60
C MET A 619 16.06 -4.85 -13.57
N LEU A 620 16.19 -4.50 -12.29
CA LEU A 620 16.39 -5.47 -11.22
C LEU A 620 15.17 -6.40 -11.08
N TRP A 621 13.95 -5.85 -11.15
CA TRP A 621 12.73 -6.66 -11.14
C TRP A 621 12.68 -7.65 -12.31
N HIS A 622 13.02 -7.18 -13.51
CA HIS A 622 13.06 -8.01 -14.72
C HIS A 622 14.13 -9.12 -14.59
N ALA A 623 15.30 -8.80 -14.05
CA ALA A 623 16.36 -9.76 -13.76
C ALA A 623 15.92 -10.88 -12.79
N ILE A 624 15.05 -10.56 -11.82
CA ILE A 624 14.55 -11.52 -10.82
C ILE A 624 13.40 -12.37 -11.38
N PHE A 625 12.38 -11.73 -11.96
CA PHE A 625 11.10 -12.38 -12.27
C PHE A 625 10.95 -12.84 -13.72
N VAL A 626 11.78 -12.36 -14.64
CA VAL A 626 11.68 -12.68 -16.08
C VAL A 626 12.93 -13.41 -16.56
N GLU A 627 14.11 -12.85 -16.30
CA GLU A 627 15.37 -13.45 -16.75
C GLU A 627 15.87 -14.56 -15.82
N HIS A 628 15.47 -14.51 -14.55
CA HIS A 628 16.03 -15.31 -13.46
C HIS A 628 17.58 -15.24 -13.37
N SER A 629 18.16 -14.13 -13.83
CA SER A 629 19.60 -13.85 -13.80
C SER A 629 20.07 -13.38 -12.42
N VAL A 630 19.14 -12.90 -11.60
CA VAL A 630 19.36 -12.56 -10.18
C VAL A 630 18.41 -13.39 -9.33
N VAL A 631 18.95 -14.29 -8.51
CA VAL A 631 18.16 -15.09 -7.55
C VAL A 631 18.52 -14.65 -6.14
N PRO A 632 17.69 -13.79 -5.50
CA PRO A 632 17.95 -13.35 -4.14
C PRO A 632 17.85 -14.52 -3.16
N GLN A 633 18.74 -14.53 -2.18
CA GLN A 633 18.69 -15.50 -1.08
C GLN A 633 17.73 -14.95 -0.01
N ILE A 634 16.56 -15.55 0.10
CA ILE A 634 15.53 -15.14 1.06
C ILE A 634 15.77 -15.89 2.37
N GLY A 635 16.11 -15.15 3.42
CA GLY A 635 16.36 -15.72 4.74
C GLY A 635 15.08 -16.00 5.51
N GLU A 636 15.11 -17.02 6.38
CA GLU A 636 14.05 -17.31 7.36
C GLU A 636 14.55 -17.03 8.78
N PRO A 637 14.61 -15.76 9.20
CA PRO A 637 15.08 -15.40 10.53
C PRO A 637 14.14 -15.91 11.61
N VAL A 638 14.71 -16.52 12.66
CA VAL A 638 13.99 -16.82 13.90
C VAL A 638 14.05 -15.59 14.80
N TYR A 639 12.90 -14.99 15.08
CA TYR A 639 12.82 -13.81 15.91
C TYR A 639 12.59 -14.16 17.39
N PRO A 640 13.35 -13.57 18.34
CA PRO A 640 13.30 -13.92 19.75
C PRO A 640 12.13 -13.32 20.53
N VAL A 641 11.03 -12.95 19.86
CA VAL A 641 9.90 -12.25 20.51
C VAL A 641 9.16 -13.24 21.41
N GLN A 642 9.27 -13.02 22.72
CA GLN A 642 8.44 -13.69 23.71
C GLN A 642 7.00 -13.18 23.56
N LEU A 643 6.05 -14.11 23.45
CA LEU A 643 4.62 -13.83 23.33
C LEU A 643 4.11 -13.18 24.61
#